data_AF-A0A8T4QR87-F1
#
_entry.id   AF-A0A8T4QR87-F1
#
_cell.length_a   1.000
_cell.length_b   1.000
_cell.length_c   1.000
_cell.angle_alpha   90.00
_cell.angle_beta   90.00
_cell.angle_gamma   90.00
#
_symmetry.space_group_name_H-M   'P 1'
#
loop_
_entity.id
_entity.type
_entity.pdbx_description
1 polymer ?
#
loop_
_entity_poly.entity_id
_entity_poly.type
_entity_poly.pdbx_seq_one_letter_code
_entity_poly.pdbx_strand_id
1 'polypeptide(L)'
;MASLMTIILFFIYMWGLGFTVTYSFIKSPSQVEKFFIRLGIGLGIFPILSIILNFLHIQLDWKIFLALSLAFPAFIIIKNLKNITFTKPKLLKSDLYLLAAVIIAVISLYIYATGAFSYPYLEDEDPWGHAVGAKYVAMQKMAYDPPLKNTEEIDTVLSYIDPYPPAYDILIGILHQTSSNLNWTIKFFNALIISLGFIFFFLFAKEFTASSSKALFATFVLAAIPSYLSHFIWAHSLVITLFFPALYALHKSLEDQKWLLPLLLIVASIWVTQNMEQPIKLTTMLLLYVVVLSFIFGKVYWKQITAILSGIATSFLWWGVMIHKYTFSVFQEYYGGTKVQAGETLVLAGSEGQFSILNFLKSVVLLITNPGGSASRPYTLSDFFFAKGENMINNPIGVGSIVSLLALVGIILILWRYRSRLVAPSSSWQCVAIFWLIYTFWGINGMTFPISVARAAFRVWPLLAISLAFIIAEGVHLLLDYFAKNKFLQKTILVFAIIGIVLTSGIAKYELNTAVWPTSGSFISPAIAVSYGTWFSTIPDDTSVFLYAPRDKLVIGFGKFSCLWCQEVIDFREGIVNASAEELYNFLKRNNYQYLILSGPMDLRYFENTYHVPSAQEVLQKKYTEIVQTNKFSPAYKADAFAVLEVI
;
A
#
# COMPACT_ATOMS: atom_id res chain seq x y z
N MET A 1 -20.97 2.90 15.80
CA MET A 1 -21.44 1.52 15.49
C MET A 1 -21.04 1.06 14.09
N ALA A 2 -21.16 1.89 13.03
CA ALA A 2 -20.82 1.51 11.65
C ALA A 2 -19.41 0.88 11.49
N SER A 3 -18.41 1.44 12.18
CA SER A 3 -17.02 0.97 12.16
C SER A 3 -16.83 -0.52 12.50
N LEU A 4 -17.61 -1.08 13.43
CA LEU A 4 -17.46 -2.49 13.83
C LEU A 4 -17.97 -3.46 12.74
N MET A 5 -19.07 -3.10 12.08
CA MET A 5 -19.63 -3.90 11.00
C MET A 5 -18.64 -4.01 9.84
N THR A 6 -18.02 -2.91 9.43
CA THR A 6 -17.00 -2.90 8.36
C THR A 6 -15.80 -3.77 8.72
N ILE A 7 -15.33 -3.75 9.98
CA ILE A 7 -14.25 -4.62 10.45
C ILE A 7 -14.64 -6.09 10.33
N ILE A 8 -15.84 -6.47 10.80
CA ILE A 8 -16.33 -7.85 10.71
C ILE A 8 -16.43 -8.29 9.24
N LEU A 9 -16.98 -7.44 8.39
CA LEU A 9 -17.11 -7.69 6.95
C LEU A 9 -15.74 -7.89 6.28
N PHE A 10 -14.73 -7.07 6.61
CA PHE A 10 -13.36 -7.29 6.15
C PHE A 10 -12.87 -8.71 6.46
N PHE A 11 -12.98 -9.15 7.71
CA PHE A 11 -12.54 -10.50 8.09
C PHE A 11 -13.36 -11.59 7.40
N ILE A 12 -14.67 -11.40 7.22
CA ILE A 12 -15.53 -12.35 6.49
C ILE A 12 -15.10 -12.46 5.03
N TYR A 13 -14.86 -11.33 4.36
CA TYR A 13 -14.46 -11.31 2.95
C TYR A 13 -13.14 -12.05 2.75
N MET A 14 -12.12 -11.63 3.49
CA MET A 14 -10.78 -12.19 3.35
C MET A 14 -10.74 -13.66 3.78
N TRP A 15 -11.39 -14.03 4.88
CA TRP A 15 -11.42 -15.43 5.28
C TRP A 15 -12.22 -16.31 4.32
N GLY A 16 -13.38 -15.85 3.85
CA GLY A 16 -14.28 -16.61 2.97
C GLY A 16 -13.71 -16.87 1.59
N LEU A 17 -13.13 -15.85 0.95
CA LEU A 17 -12.42 -16.00 -0.33
C LEU A 17 -11.23 -16.96 -0.20
N GLY A 18 -10.43 -16.79 0.86
CA GLY A 18 -9.31 -17.69 1.13
C GLY A 18 -9.74 -19.11 1.43
N PHE A 19 -10.82 -19.30 2.20
CA PHE A 19 -11.42 -20.61 2.46
C PHE A 19 -11.79 -21.31 1.16
N THR A 20 -12.50 -20.61 0.26
CA THR A 20 -12.98 -21.18 -1.01
C THR A 20 -11.84 -21.74 -1.85
N VAL A 21 -10.76 -20.97 -2.02
CA VAL A 21 -9.61 -21.42 -2.83
C VAL A 21 -8.83 -22.55 -2.16
N THR A 22 -8.83 -22.63 -0.83
CA THR A 22 -7.91 -23.50 -0.09
C THR A 22 -8.57 -24.68 0.63
N TYR A 23 -9.89 -24.79 0.54
CA TYR A 23 -10.72 -25.72 1.32
C TYR A 23 -10.21 -27.16 1.26
N SER A 24 -9.81 -27.65 0.08
CA SER A 24 -9.52 -29.06 -0.15
C SER A 24 -8.08 -29.48 0.16
N PHE A 25 -7.17 -28.57 0.52
CA PHE A 25 -5.75 -28.90 0.63
C PHE A 25 -4.95 -28.23 1.75
N ILE A 26 -5.50 -27.26 2.49
CA ILE A 26 -4.80 -26.78 3.69
C ILE A 26 -4.77 -27.88 4.77
N LYS A 27 -3.57 -28.41 4.98
CA LYS A 27 -3.25 -29.37 6.04
C LYS A 27 -2.41 -28.66 7.10
N SER A 28 -3.05 -28.09 8.11
CA SER A 28 -2.38 -27.60 9.32
C SER A 28 -3.06 -28.19 10.56
N PRO A 29 -2.31 -28.60 11.60
CA PRO A 29 -2.91 -29.08 12.84
C PRO A 29 -3.54 -27.94 13.65
N SER A 30 -3.10 -26.69 13.46
CA SER A 30 -3.61 -25.51 14.16
C SER A 30 -4.77 -24.86 13.40
N GLN A 31 -5.93 -24.70 14.05
CA GLN A 31 -7.07 -24.01 13.46
C GLN A 31 -6.84 -22.49 13.35
N VAL A 32 -6.10 -21.92 14.30
CA VAL A 32 -5.76 -20.48 14.30
C VAL A 32 -4.82 -20.18 13.13
N GLU A 33 -3.84 -21.06 12.88
CA GLU A 33 -2.97 -20.95 11.72
C GLU A 33 -3.76 -21.02 10.40
N LYS A 34 -4.68 -21.97 10.27
CA LYS A 34 -5.58 -22.07 9.10
C LYS A 34 -6.38 -20.79 8.89
N PHE A 35 -6.89 -20.19 9.98
CA PHE A 35 -7.65 -18.95 9.90
C PHE A 35 -6.82 -17.84 9.28
N PHE A 36 -5.61 -17.58 9.79
CA PHE A 36 -4.76 -16.51 9.27
C PHE A 36 -4.17 -16.81 7.89
N ILE A 37 -3.88 -18.08 7.55
CA ILE A 37 -3.51 -18.45 6.18
C ILE A 37 -4.65 -18.10 5.23
N ARG A 38 -5.89 -18.52 5.53
CA ARG A 38 -7.07 -18.19 4.71
C ARG A 38 -7.25 -16.68 4.60
N LEU A 39 -7.08 -15.95 5.70
CA LEU A 39 -7.16 -14.49 5.69
C LEU A 39 -6.15 -13.86 4.71
N GLY A 40 -4.88 -14.28 4.75
CA GLY A 40 -3.84 -13.78 3.86
C GLY A 40 -4.06 -14.17 2.39
N ILE A 41 -4.49 -15.40 2.14
CA ILE A 41 -4.81 -15.86 0.77
C ILE A 41 -6.02 -15.10 0.21
N GLY A 42 -7.09 -14.89 0.99
CA GLY A 42 -8.23 -14.12 0.52
C GLY A 42 -7.95 -12.64 0.34
N LEU A 43 -7.09 -12.04 1.19
CA LEU A 43 -6.57 -10.69 0.95
C LEU A 43 -5.85 -10.59 -0.39
N GLY A 44 -5.13 -11.64 -0.80
CA GLY A 44 -4.50 -11.70 -2.12
C GLY A 44 -5.39 -12.23 -3.26
N ILE A 45 -6.62 -12.66 -3.01
CA ILE A 45 -7.60 -12.98 -4.07
C ILE A 45 -8.49 -11.76 -4.35
N PHE A 46 -8.81 -11.00 -3.32
CA PHE A 46 -9.73 -9.87 -3.40
C PHE A 46 -9.36 -8.85 -4.50
N PRO A 47 -8.11 -8.38 -4.64
CA PRO A 47 -7.70 -7.47 -5.72
C PRO A 47 -8.03 -7.99 -7.11
N ILE A 48 -7.52 -9.17 -7.48
CA ILE A 48 -7.71 -9.71 -8.84
C ILE A 48 -9.17 -10.08 -9.11
N LEU A 49 -9.90 -10.58 -8.12
CA LEU A 49 -11.34 -10.81 -8.24
C LEU A 49 -12.07 -9.50 -8.55
N SER A 50 -11.71 -8.41 -7.88
CA SER A 50 -12.30 -7.10 -8.12
C SER A 50 -12.04 -6.60 -9.53
N ILE A 51 -10.80 -6.77 -10.04
CA ILE A 51 -10.47 -6.45 -11.43
C ILE A 51 -11.29 -7.29 -12.41
N ILE A 52 -11.44 -8.59 -12.16
CA ILE A 52 -12.27 -9.47 -13.01
C ILE A 52 -13.73 -9.01 -13.01
N LEU A 53 -14.31 -8.70 -11.85
CA LEU A 53 -15.68 -8.20 -11.77
C LEU A 53 -15.82 -6.87 -12.54
N ASN A 54 -14.90 -5.94 -12.34
CA ASN A 54 -14.91 -4.65 -13.04
C ASN A 54 -14.73 -4.80 -14.55
N PHE A 55 -13.83 -5.68 -15.01
CA PHE A 55 -13.62 -6.02 -16.41
C PHE A 55 -14.88 -6.60 -17.06
N LEU A 56 -15.66 -7.39 -16.31
CA LEU A 56 -16.94 -7.93 -16.73
C LEU A 56 -18.12 -6.94 -16.55
N HIS A 57 -17.83 -5.68 -16.22
CA HIS A 57 -18.83 -4.65 -15.93
C HIS A 57 -19.80 -5.02 -14.80
N ILE A 58 -19.38 -5.88 -13.88
CA ILE A 58 -20.13 -6.20 -12.66
C ILE A 58 -19.81 -5.12 -11.62
N GLN A 59 -20.85 -4.51 -11.06
CA GLN A 59 -20.70 -3.49 -10.03
C GLN A 59 -19.89 -4.02 -8.84
N LEU A 60 -18.91 -3.24 -8.40
CA LEU A 60 -18.12 -3.45 -7.19
C LEU A 60 -18.97 -3.08 -5.97
N ASP A 61 -19.98 -3.88 -5.65
CA ASP A 61 -20.86 -3.72 -4.48
C ASP A 61 -20.44 -4.68 -3.35
N TRP A 62 -20.35 -4.19 -2.12
CA TRP A 62 -19.97 -4.99 -0.95
C TRP A 62 -20.82 -6.25 -0.75
N LYS A 63 -22.10 -6.22 -1.16
CA LYS A 63 -23.00 -7.39 -1.07
C LYS A 63 -22.55 -8.53 -1.97
N ILE A 64 -21.96 -8.22 -3.13
CA ILE A 64 -21.42 -9.22 -4.05
C ILE A 64 -20.22 -9.89 -3.40
N PHE A 65 -19.30 -9.11 -2.82
CA PHE A 65 -18.16 -9.66 -2.09
C PHE A 65 -18.60 -10.50 -0.88
N LEU A 66 -19.62 -10.07 -0.13
CA LEU A 66 -20.20 -10.87 0.94
C LEU A 66 -20.75 -12.21 0.43
N ALA A 67 -21.55 -12.18 -0.65
CA ALA A 67 -22.14 -13.37 -1.24
C ALA A 67 -21.08 -14.35 -1.74
N LEU A 68 -20.08 -13.86 -2.50
CA LEU A 68 -18.97 -14.69 -3.00
C LEU A 68 -18.14 -15.28 -1.86
N SER A 69 -17.94 -14.53 -0.77
CA SER A 69 -17.17 -14.98 0.38
C SER A 69 -17.91 -16.02 1.22
N LEU A 70 -19.24 -15.96 1.28
CA LEU A 70 -20.05 -16.87 2.11
C LEU A 70 -20.63 -18.06 1.34
N ALA A 71 -20.85 -17.96 0.03
CA ALA A 71 -21.56 -18.98 -0.75
C ALA A 71 -20.96 -20.38 -0.58
N PHE A 72 -19.64 -20.52 -0.78
CA PHE A 72 -18.98 -21.81 -0.67
C PHE A 72 -18.79 -22.29 0.78
N PRO A 73 -18.32 -21.46 1.75
CA PRO A 73 -18.32 -21.87 3.16
C PRO A 73 -19.70 -22.30 3.68
N ALA A 74 -20.77 -21.56 3.35
CA ALA A 74 -22.13 -21.90 3.73
C ALA A 74 -22.58 -23.24 3.12
N PHE A 75 -22.30 -23.46 1.83
CA PHE A 75 -22.56 -24.75 1.18
C PHE A 75 -21.86 -25.91 1.90
N ILE A 76 -20.59 -25.74 2.28
CA ILE A 76 -19.84 -26.76 3.02
C ILE A 76 -20.42 -27.01 4.41
N ILE A 77 -20.81 -25.97 5.13
CA ILE A 77 -21.45 -26.09 6.46
C ILE A 77 -22.78 -26.84 6.34
N ILE A 78 -23.63 -26.47 5.36
CA ILE A 78 -24.92 -27.13 5.12
C ILE A 78 -24.72 -28.60 4.74
N LYS A 79 -23.78 -28.89 3.83
CA LYS A 79 -23.46 -30.27 3.40
C LYS A 79 -23.00 -31.14 4.56
N ASN A 80 -22.26 -30.56 5.51
CA ASN A 80 -21.67 -31.28 6.63
C ASN A 80 -22.45 -31.12 7.95
N LEU A 81 -23.62 -30.49 7.96
CA LEU A 81 -24.36 -30.12 9.18
C LEU A 81 -24.56 -31.31 10.12
N LYS A 82 -24.83 -32.50 9.56
CA LYS A 82 -25.02 -33.76 10.30
C LYS A 82 -23.73 -34.33 10.92
N ASN A 83 -22.56 -33.91 10.42
CA ASN A 83 -21.24 -34.44 10.80
C ASN A 83 -20.37 -33.42 11.54
N ILE A 84 -20.92 -32.26 11.95
CA ILE A 84 -20.17 -31.26 12.69
C ILE A 84 -19.88 -31.81 14.10
N THR A 85 -18.63 -32.22 14.30
CA THR A 85 -18.12 -32.59 15.62
C THR A 85 -17.32 -31.43 16.19
N PHE A 86 -17.77 -30.90 17.33
CA PHE A 86 -17.00 -29.89 18.07
C PHE A 86 -15.83 -30.57 18.77
N THR A 87 -14.71 -30.67 18.06
CA THR A 87 -13.45 -31.07 18.67
C THR A 87 -12.95 -29.93 19.54
N LYS A 88 -12.68 -30.21 20.82
CA LYS A 88 -12.07 -29.23 21.72
C LYS A 88 -10.71 -28.82 21.12
N PRO A 89 -10.47 -27.52 20.89
CA PRO A 89 -9.19 -27.08 20.33
C PRO A 89 -8.07 -27.44 21.30
N LYS A 90 -7.09 -28.22 20.83
CA LYS A 90 -5.85 -28.48 21.58
C LYS A 90 -4.87 -27.35 21.30
N LEU A 91 -4.46 -26.63 22.34
CA LEU A 91 -3.46 -25.59 22.22
C LEU A 91 -2.09 -26.24 21.99
N LEU A 92 -1.52 -26.05 20.79
CA LEU A 92 -0.20 -26.53 20.43
C LEU A 92 0.87 -25.51 20.81
N LYS A 93 2.12 -25.95 21.00
CA LYS A 93 3.24 -25.03 21.21
C LYS A 93 3.39 -24.01 20.08
N SER A 94 3.09 -24.41 18.84
CA SER A 94 3.06 -23.51 17.68
C SER A 94 2.01 -22.40 17.82
N ASP A 95 0.91 -22.66 18.52
CA ASP A 95 -0.15 -21.67 18.74
C ASP A 95 0.30 -20.58 19.71
N LEU A 96 1.18 -20.90 20.67
CA LEU A 96 1.77 -19.90 21.56
C LEU A 96 2.70 -18.94 20.81
N TYR A 97 3.50 -19.44 19.87
CA TYR A 97 4.33 -18.58 19.01
C TYR A 97 3.47 -17.71 18.09
N LEU A 98 2.40 -18.28 17.52
CA LEU A 98 1.45 -17.53 16.70
C LEU A 98 0.72 -16.47 17.53
N LEU A 99 0.32 -16.78 18.77
CA LEU A 99 -0.27 -15.82 19.70
C LEU A 99 0.70 -14.66 19.99
N ALA A 100 1.98 -14.94 20.20
CA ALA A 100 2.99 -13.89 20.36
C ALA A 100 3.13 -13.02 19.09
N ALA A 101 3.08 -13.61 17.90
CA ALA A 101 3.06 -12.86 16.64
C ALA A 101 1.78 -11.99 16.49
N VAL A 102 0.63 -12.49 16.94
CA VAL A 102 -0.61 -11.71 17.02
C VAL A 102 -0.47 -10.54 17.99
N ILE A 103 0.18 -10.73 19.14
CA ILE A 103 0.46 -9.64 20.09
C ILE A 103 1.35 -8.57 19.44
N ILE A 104 2.40 -8.97 18.72
CA ILE A 104 3.25 -8.03 17.95
C ILE A 104 2.38 -7.24 16.96
N ALA A 105 1.52 -7.92 16.19
CA ALA A 105 0.63 -7.27 15.24
C ALA A 105 -0.37 -6.30 15.92
N VAL A 106 -0.91 -6.64 17.09
CA VAL A 106 -1.81 -5.76 17.85
C VAL A 106 -1.08 -4.53 18.39
N ILE A 107 0.15 -4.69 18.90
CA ILE A 107 0.98 -3.56 19.34
C ILE A 107 1.29 -2.65 18.14
N SER A 108 1.66 -3.22 16.99
CA SER A 108 1.87 -2.45 15.77
C SER A 108 0.62 -1.73 15.31
N LEU A 109 -0.55 -2.37 15.37
CA LEU A 109 -1.83 -1.75 15.03
C LEU A 109 -2.10 -0.55 15.94
N TYR A 110 -1.87 -0.70 17.24
CA TYR A 110 -1.99 0.41 18.19
C TYR A 110 -1.06 1.58 17.81
N ILE A 111 0.22 1.30 17.52
CA ILE A 111 1.19 2.34 17.13
C ILE A 111 0.73 3.06 15.86
N TYR A 112 0.43 2.31 14.79
CA TYR A 112 0.05 2.90 13.50
C TYR A 112 -1.29 3.63 13.55
N ALA A 113 -2.29 3.09 14.26
CA ALA A 113 -3.56 3.75 14.43
C ALA A 113 -3.40 5.03 15.27
N THR A 114 -2.58 5.00 16.34
CA THR A 114 -2.33 6.20 17.16
C THR A 114 -1.74 7.33 16.31
N GLY A 115 -0.76 7.05 15.46
CA GLY A 115 -0.22 8.05 14.52
C GLY A 115 -1.25 8.57 13.54
N ALA A 116 -1.90 7.65 12.81
CA ALA A 116 -2.88 8.02 11.78
C ALA A 116 -4.02 8.88 12.35
N PHE A 117 -4.46 8.62 13.59
CA PHE A 117 -5.54 9.36 14.25
C PHE A 117 -5.06 10.54 15.13
N SER A 118 -3.75 10.84 15.16
CA SER A 118 -3.23 11.97 15.95
C SER A 118 -3.59 13.35 15.37
N TYR A 119 -4.09 13.40 14.12
CA TYR A 119 -4.57 14.60 13.43
C TYR A 119 -5.77 14.28 12.53
N PRO A 120 -6.63 15.26 12.21
CA PRO A 120 -7.88 15.01 11.47
C PRO A 120 -7.70 14.92 9.95
N TYR A 121 -6.56 15.37 9.41
CA TYR A 121 -6.26 15.39 7.97
C TYR A 121 -5.52 14.13 7.51
N LEU A 122 -5.28 14.02 6.19
CA LEU A 122 -4.42 12.98 5.62
C LEU A 122 -3.01 13.53 5.36
N GLU A 123 -2.00 12.67 5.47
CA GLU A 123 -0.60 13.03 5.34
C GLU A 123 -0.22 13.30 3.89
N ASP A 124 0.74 14.18 3.62
CA ASP A 124 1.32 14.39 2.27
C ASP A 124 0.26 14.52 1.13
N GLU A 125 0.59 14.26 -0.14
CA GLU A 125 -0.33 14.36 -1.28
C GLU A 125 -1.00 13.02 -1.68
N ASP A 126 -0.27 11.89 -1.64
CA ASP A 126 -0.73 10.57 -2.10
C ASP A 126 -2.01 10.08 -1.38
N PRO A 127 -2.12 10.16 -0.03
CA PRO A 127 -3.32 9.77 0.70
C PRO A 127 -4.61 10.46 0.23
N TRP A 128 -4.55 11.72 -0.18
CA TRP A 128 -5.72 12.44 -0.67
C TRP A 128 -6.20 11.91 -2.00
N GLY A 129 -5.28 11.51 -2.90
CA GLY A 129 -5.63 10.87 -4.16
C GLY A 129 -6.28 9.50 -3.94
N HIS A 130 -5.73 8.69 -3.04
CA HIS A 130 -6.35 7.41 -2.63
C HIS A 130 -7.73 7.59 -1.99
N ALA A 131 -7.96 8.68 -1.25
CA ALA A 131 -9.29 9.00 -0.72
C ALA A 131 -10.29 9.32 -1.84
N VAL A 132 -9.89 10.09 -2.87
CA VAL A 132 -10.72 10.35 -4.06
C VAL A 132 -11.07 9.03 -4.73
N GLY A 133 -10.08 8.18 -5.00
CA GLY A 133 -10.32 6.89 -5.65
C GLY A 133 -11.24 5.99 -4.84
N ALA A 134 -10.98 5.83 -3.54
CA ALA A 134 -11.85 5.04 -2.67
C ALA A 134 -13.29 5.59 -2.63
N LYS A 135 -13.48 6.92 -2.62
CA LYS A 135 -14.81 7.54 -2.69
C LYS A 135 -15.48 7.27 -4.02
N TYR A 136 -14.74 7.38 -5.13
CA TYR A 136 -15.24 7.07 -6.47
C TYR A 136 -15.72 5.62 -6.55
N VAL A 137 -14.93 4.64 -6.11
CA VAL A 137 -15.35 3.23 -6.11
C VAL A 137 -16.56 3.01 -5.20
N ALA A 138 -16.61 3.65 -4.04
CA ALA A 138 -17.75 3.51 -3.13
C ALA A 138 -19.06 4.01 -3.76
N MET A 139 -19.01 5.12 -4.50
CA MET A 139 -20.19 5.76 -5.09
C MET A 139 -20.58 5.15 -6.43
N GLN A 140 -19.62 4.99 -7.34
CA GLN A 140 -19.85 4.52 -8.71
C GLN A 140 -19.87 2.99 -8.81
N LYS A 141 -19.31 2.29 -7.81
CA LYS A 141 -19.18 0.83 -7.80
C LYS A 141 -18.44 0.30 -9.03
N MET A 142 -17.46 1.05 -9.50
CA MET A 142 -16.60 0.70 -10.63
C MET A 142 -15.20 1.25 -10.36
N ALA A 143 -14.21 0.73 -11.08
CA ALA A 143 -12.82 1.18 -11.04
C ALA A 143 -12.28 1.60 -12.40
N TYR A 144 -13.09 1.60 -13.45
CA TYR A 144 -12.75 2.34 -14.66
C TYR A 144 -13.28 3.76 -14.51
N ASP A 145 -12.45 4.74 -14.84
CA ASP A 145 -12.82 6.15 -14.87
C ASP A 145 -13.92 6.39 -15.92
N PRO A 146 -14.94 7.23 -15.67
CA PRO A 146 -15.82 7.69 -16.74
C PRO A 146 -14.98 8.23 -17.90
N PRO A 147 -15.39 7.99 -19.16
CA PRO A 147 -14.77 8.69 -20.27
C PRO A 147 -15.05 10.19 -20.11
N LEU A 148 -14.09 10.94 -19.56
CA LEU A 148 -14.11 12.40 -19.62
C LEU A 148 -14.09 12.80 -21.10
N LYS A 149 -14.91 13.79 -21.47
CA LYS A 149 -15.02 14.18 -22.87
C LYS A 149 -13.67 14.74 -23.34
N ASN A 150 -13.14 14.19 -24.44
CA ASN A 150 -12.05 14.72 -25.26
C ASN A 150 -10.60 14.57 -24.78
N THR A 151 -10.25 13.63 -23.90
CA THR A 151 -8.83 13.47 -23.53
C THR A 151 -8.30 12.08 -23.89
N GLU A 152 -7.50 12.03 -24.96
CA GLU A 152 -6.44 11.01 -25.10
C GLU A 152 -5.39 11.15 -23.98
N GLU A 153 -5.46 12.24 -23.21
CA GLU A 153 -4.64 12.51 -22.05
C GLU A 153 -5.08 11.72 -20.81
N ILE A 154 -4.13 11.47 -19.93
CA ILE A 154 -4.36 10.77 -18.67
C ILE A 154 -5.17 11.66 -17.74
N ASP A 155 -6.30 11.13 -17.26
CA ASP A 155 -7.09 11.81 -16.24
C ASP A 155 -6.25 11.99 -14.97
N THR A 156 -6.03 13.25 -14.61
CA THR A 156 -5.30 13.60 -13.40
C THR A 156 -6.18 13.51 -12.16
N VAL A 157 -7.51 13.53 -12.31
CA VAL A 157 -8.49 13.48 -11.23
C VAL A 157 -8.50 12.10 -10.56
N LEU A 158 -8.64 11.03 -11.33
CA LEU A 158 -8.65 9.64 -10.85
C LEU A 158 -7.32 8.92 -11.08
N SER A 159 -6.21 9.66 -10.99
CA SER A 159 -4.86 9.17 -11.27
C SER A 159 -4.37 7.98 -10.42
N TYR A 160 -5.03 7.65 -9.29
CA TYR A 160 -4.74 6.45 -8.47
C TYR A 160 -5.64 5.25 -8.77
N ILE A 161 -6.60 5.42 -9.69
CA ILE A 161 -7.48 4.35 -10.20
C ILE A 161 -7.23 4.06 -11.67
N ASP A 162 -6.93 5.07 -12.48
CA ASP A 162 -6.85 4.94 -13.93
C ASP A 162 -5.85 6.00 -14.44
N PRO A 163 -4.66 5.64 -14.99
CA PRO A 163 -4.18 4.30 -15.36
C PRO A 163 -3.52 3.51 -14.21
N TYR A 164 -3.50 4.04 -12.99
CA TYR A 164 -2.83 3.41 -11.85
C TYR A 164 -3.56 2.16 -11.37
N PRO A 165 -2.87 1.12 -10.85
CA PRO A 165 -3.57 -0.09 -10.42
C PRO A 165 -4.53 0.15 -9.24
N PRO A 166 -5.83 -0.15 -9.37
CA PRO A 166 -6.86 0.40 -8.49
C PRO A 166 -7.10 -0.45 -7.24
N ALA A 167 -6.40 -1.58 -7.04
CA ALA A 167 -6.87 -2.56 -6.05
C ALA A 167 -6.87 -2.07 -4.60
N TYR A 168 -5.96 -1.16 -4.24
CA TYR A 168 -6.00 -0.52 -2.92
C TYR A 168 -7.27 0.31 -2.75
N ASP A 169 -7.55 1.19 -3.71
CA ASP A 169 -8.71 2.08 -3.70
C ASP A 169 -10.02 1.29 -3.77
N ILE A 170 -10.06 0.19 -4.52
CA ILE A 170 -11.21 -0.72 -4.55
C ILE A 170 -11.44 -1.35 -3.17
N LEU A 171 -10.39 -1.87 -2.53
CA LEU A 171 -10.52 -2.47 -1.19
C LEU A 171 -11.06 -1.44 -0.18
N ILE A 172 -10.48 -0.24 -0.14
CA ILE A 172 -10.93 0.81 0.77
C ILE A 172 -12.35 1.29 0.41
N GLY A 173 -12.66 1.45 -0.88
CA GLY A 173 -13.98 1.87 -1.36
C GLY A 173 -15.09 0.88 -1.00
N ILE A 174 -14.87 -0.42 -1.18
CA ILE A 174 -15.81 -1.48 -0.77
C ILE A 174 -16.05 -1.47 0.73
N LEU A 175 -15.00 -1.26 1.54
CA LEU A 175 -15.15 -1.14 2.99
C LEU A 175 -15.92 0.13 3.35
N HIS A 176 -15.65 1.24 2.68
CA HIS A 176 -16.33 2.51 2.89
C HIS A 176 -17.83 2.45 2.54
N GLN A 177 -18.27 1.60 1.61
CA GLN A 177 -19.71 1.40 1.34
C GLN A 177 -20.51 0.94 2.58
N THR A 178 -19.83 0.48 3.65
CA THR A 178 -20.45 0.05 4.91
C THR A 178 -20.05 0.89 6.12
N SER A 179 -19.27 1.97 5.90
CA SER A 179 -18.75 2.87 6.93
C SER A 179 -19.11 4.31 6.57
N SER A 180 -19.66 5.08 7.50
CA SER A 180 -20.05 6.47 7.23
C SER A 180 -18.87 7.40 6.97
N ASN A 181 -17.69 7.08 7.51
CA ASN A 181 -16.56 8.00 7.52
C ASN A 181 -15.39 7.47 6.70
N LEU A 182 -15.11 8.10 5.55
CA LEU A 182 -14.01 7.69 4.68
C LEU A 182 -12.63 7.86 5.35
N ASN A 183 -12.40 9.01 6.01
CA ASN A 183 -11.14 9.32 6.68
C ASN A 183 -10.78 8.25 7.72
N TRP A 184 -11.75 7.86 8.55
CA TRP A 184 -11.60 6.77 9.51
C TRP A 184 -11.31 5.44 8.81
N THR A 185 -12.06 5.13 7.75
CA THR A 185 -11.94 3.85 7.02
C THR A 185 -10.54 3.69 6.45
N ILE A 186 -10.04 4.69 5.72
CA ILE A 186 -8.75 4.60 5.06
C ILE A 186 -7.58 4.53 6.07
N LYS A 187 -7.63 5.33 7.15
CA LYS A 187 -6.62 5.32 8.23
C LYS A 187 -6.58 3.98 8.96
N PHE A 188 -7.73 3.51 9.43
CA PHE A 188 -7.82 2.29 10.22
C PHE A 188 -7.42 1.06 9.40
N PHE A 189 -7.97 0.90 8.19
CA PHE A 189 -7.69 -0.28 7.38
C PHE A 189 -6.26 -0.30 6.83
N ASN A 190 -5.66 0.86 6.53
CA ASN A 190 -4.24 0.91 6.20
C ASN A 190 -3.38 0.37 7.36
N ALA A 191 -3.60 0.86 8.59
CA ALA A 191 -2.91 0.38 9.78
C ALA A 191 -3.16 -1.13 10.05
N LEU A 192 -4.39 -1.61 9.84
CA LEU A 192 -4.74 -3.03 10.00
C LEU A 192 -4.02 -3.91 8.97
N ILE A 193 -3.99 -3.51 7.69
CA ILE A 193 -3.33 -4.26 6.62
C ILE A 193 -1.84 -4.43 6.94
N ILE A 194 -1.14 -3.34 7.29
CA ILE A 194 0.27 -3.38 7.66
C ILE A 194 0.50 -4.34 8.84
N SER A 195 -0.37 -4.27 9.85
CA SER A 195 -0.25 -5.07 11.08
C SER A 195 -0.49 -6.57 10.83
N LEU A 196 -1.45 -6.91 9.97
CA LEU A 196 -1.67 -8.28 9.51
C LEU A 196 -0.46 -8.83 8.73
N GLY A 197 0.30 -7.95 8.06
CA GLY A 197 1.57 -8.27 7.43
C GLY A 197 2.55 -8.99 8.36
N PHE A 198 2.61 -8.63 9.65
CA PHE A 198 3.49 -9.32 10.62
C PHE A 198 3.04 -10.75 10.91
N ILE A 199 1.74 -11.02 10.94
CA ILE A 199 1.20 -12.37 11.11
C ILE A 199 1.54 -13.21 9.87
N PHE A 200 1.33 -12.67 8.67
CA PHE A 200 1.64 -13.37 7.43
C PHE A 200 3.15 -13.61 7.27
N PHE A 201 3.97 -12.64 7.67
CA PHE A 201 5.42 -12.79 7.74
C PHE A 201 5.81 -13.92 8.70
N PHE A 202 5.26 -13.96 9.91
CA PHE A 202 5.52 -15.04 10.86
C PHE A 202 5.18 -16.42 10.28
N LEU A 203 4.00 -16.55 9.64
CA LEU A 203 3.54 -17.80 9.03
C LEU A 203 4.50 -18.27 7.93
N PHE A 204 4.91 -17.36 7.04
CA PHE A 204 5.92 -17.67 6.03
C PHE A 204 7.28 -18.00 6.67
N ALA A 205 7.76 -17.17 7.58
CA ALA A 205 9.06 -17.33 8.25
C ALA A 205 9.17 -18.67 8.98
N LYS A 206 8.06 -19.15 9.57
CA LYS A 206 7.99 -20.44 10.24
C LYS A 206 8.26 -21.58 9.27
N GLU A 207 7.61 -21.57 8.11
CA GLU A 207 7.83 -22.60 7.07
C GLU A 207 9.23 -22.46 6.47
N PHE A 208 9.62 -21.24 6.10
CA PHE A 208 10.89 -20.95 5.45
C PHE A 208 12.11 -21.34 6.29
N THR A 209 12.08 -21.09 7.60
CA THR A 209 13.18 -21.42 8.53
C THR A 209 13.02 -22.77 9.22
N ALA A 210 11.88 -23.45 9.02
CA ALA A 210 11.46 -24.63 9.77
C ALA A 210 11.55 -24.48 11.31
N SER A 211 11.44 -23.24 11.84
CA SER A 211 11.57 -22.96 13.27
C SER A 211 10.65 -21.82 13.72
N SER A 212 9.71 -22.13 14.62
CA SER A 212 8.81 -21.12 15.18
C SER A 212 9.53 -20.08 16.06
N SER A 213 10.66 -20.43 16.69
CA SER A 213 11.43 -19.47 17.48
C SER A 213 12.18 -18.47 16.58
N LYS A 214 12.80 -18.94 15.50
CA LYS A 214 13.45 -18.09 14.50
C LYS A 214 12.43 -17.18 13.83
N ALA A 215 11.27 -17.73 13.45
CA ALA A 215 10.18 -16.97 12.86
C ALA A 215 9.64 -15.87 13.78
N LEU A 216 9.39 -16.18 15.07
CA LEU A 216 8.92 -15.18 16.02
C LEU A 216 9.96 -14.07 16.22
N PHE A 217 11.23 -14.43 16.37
CA PHE A 217 12.30 -13.45 16.54
C PHE A 217 12.51 -12.59 15.29
N ALA A 218 12.46 -13.19 14.09
CA ALA A 218 12.49 -12.44 12.84
C ALA A 218 11.30 -11.46 12.76
N THR A 219 10.11 -11.89 13.18
CA THR A 219 8.89 -11.04 13.17
C THR A 219 9.03 -9.86 14.12
N PHE A 220 9.59 -10.10 15.31
CA PHE A 220 9.93 -9.04 16.27
C PHE A 220 10.94 -8.04 15.67
N VAL A 221 12.01 -8.52 15.03
CA VAL A 221 13.00 -7.66 14.37
C VAL A 221 12.34 -6.83 13.27
N LEU A 222 11.53 -7.45 12.40
CA LEU A 222 10.84 -6.74 11.31
C LEU A 222 9.91 -5.65 11.84
N ALA A 223 9.16 -5.93 12.91
CA ALA A 223 8.26 -4.97 13.55
C ALA A 223 9.01 -3.79 14.19
N ALA A 224 10.23 -4.01 14.66
CA ALA A 224 11.06 -2.98 15.28
C ALA A 224 11.82 -2.11 14.26
N ILE A 225 12.02 -2.56 13.01
CA ILE A 225 12.78 -1.79 12.00
C ILE A 225 11.92 -0.62 11.47
N PRO A 226 12.37 0.65 11.61
CA PRO A 226 11.68 1.82 11.08
C PRO A 226 11.38 1.72 9.59
N SER A 227 12.37 1.26 8.83
CA SER A 227 12.34 1.23 7.37
C SER A 227 11.43 0.17 6.74
N TYR A 228 10.72 -0.64 7.53
CA TYR A 228 9.81 -1.65 7.00
C TYR A 228 8.55 -1.02 6.37
N LEU A 229 7.69 -0.38 7.15
CA LEU A 229 6.48 0.32 6.70
C LEU A 229 6.07 1.36 7.75
N SER A 230 5.30 2.38 7.40
CA SER A 230 4.77 3.39 8.31
C SER A 230 3.25 3.50 8.19
N HIS A 231 2.60 4.23 9.09
CA HIS A 231 1.14 4.37 9.12
C HIS A 231 0.54 5.12 7.91
N PHE A 232 1.37 5.73 7.06
CA PHE A 232 0.90 6.51 5.93
C PHE A 232 0.09 5.69 4.94
N ILE A 233 -0.97 6.32 4.47
CA ILE A 233 -1.93 5.72 3.54
C ILE A 233 -1.29 5.63 2.17
N TRP A 234 -1.07 4.40 1.72
CA TRP A 234 -0.48 4.17 0.42
C TRP A 234 -0.76 2.75 -0.07
N ALA A 235 -0.95 2.59 -1.38
CA ALA A 235 -1.09 1.28 -2.00
C ALA A 235 0.08 0.31 -1.69
N HIS A 236 1.25 0.88 -1.35
CA HIS A 236 2.43 0.12 -0.96
C HIS A 236 2.22 -0.74 0.30
N SER A 237 1.38 -0.29 1.23
CA SER A 237 1.03 -1.03 2.45
C SER A 237 0.38 -2.38 2.11
N LEU A 238 -0.53 -2.38 1.13
CA LEU A 238 -1.18 -3.61 0.67
C LEU A 238 -0.24 -4.49 -0.14
N VAL A 239 0.50 -3.93 -1.11
CA VAL A 239 1.35 -4.76 -2.00
C VAL A 239 2.46 -5.49 -1.25
N ILE A 240 3.08 -4.87 -0.24
CA ILE A 240 4.06 -5.53 0.62
C ILE A 240 3.41 -6.56 1.53
N THR A 241 2.22 -6.29 2.05
CA THR A 241 1.48 -7.26 2.87
C THR A 241 1.13 -8.52 2.06
N LEU A 242 0.75 -8.37 0.79
CA LEU A 242 0.46 -9.48 -0.13
C LEU A 242 1.69 -10.32 -0.48
N PHE A 243 2.90 -9.77 -0.33
CA PHE A 243 4.14 -10.49 -0.60
C PHE A 243 4.31 -11.71 0.32
N PHE A 244 3.90 -11.65 1.58
CA PHE A 244 4.08 -12.78 2.50
C PHE A 244 3.15 -13.96 2.23
N PRO A 245 1.83 -13.78 1.98
CA PRO A 245 0.98 -14.85 1.47
C PRO A 245 1.49 -15.45 0.16
N ALA A 246 2.04 -14.63 -0.76
CA ALA A 246 2.66 -15.13 -1.99
C ALA A 246 3.88 -16.01 -1.68
N LEU A 247 4.77 -15.56 -0.79
CA LEU A 247 5.93 -16.33 -0.33
C LEU A 247 5.53 -17.64 0.37
N TYR A 248 4.48 -17.61 1.20
CA TYR A 248 3.92 -18.78 1.83
C TYR A 248 3.41 -19.78 0.79
N ALA A 249 2.59 -19.33 -0.16
CA ALA A 249 2.07 -20.16 -1.24
C ALA A 249 3.20 -20.71 -2.13
N LEU A 250 4.21 -19.89 -2.44
CA LEU A 250 5.38 -20.32 -3.20
C LEU A 250 6.13 -21.43 -2.47
N HIS A 251 6.46 -21.25 -1.19
CA HIS A 251 7.14 -22.26 -0.40
C HIS A 251 6.32 -23.56 -0.32
N LYS A 252 5.02 -23.48 -0.03
CA LYS A 252 4.13 -24.64 0.01
C LYS A 252 3.94 -25.34 -1.34
N SER A 253 4.04 -24.61 -2.45
CA SER A 253 3.97 -25.20 -3.79
C SER A 253 5.14 -26.11 -4.15
N LEU A 254 6.24 -26.04 -3.39
CA LEU A 254 7.35 -26.98 -3.53
C LEU A 254 6.97 -28.38 -3.03
N GLU A 255 6.06 -28.46 -2.05
CA GLU A 255 5.58 -29.71 -1.43
C GLU A 255 4.26 -30.19 -2.07
N ASP A 256 3.32 -29.27 -2.33
CA ASP A 256 1.99 -29.59 -2.87
C ASP A 256 1.60 -28.61 -3.99
N GLN A 257 1.46 -29.15 -5.20
CA GLN A 257 1.18 -28.37 -6.41
C GLN A 257 -0.17 -27.65 -6.38
N LYS A 258 -1.08 -28.00 -5.47
CA LYS A 258 -2.35 -27.28 -5.29
C LYS A 258 -2.16 -25.82 -4.86
N TRP A 259 -1.00 -25.49 -4.28
CA TRP A 259 -0.64 -24.11 -3.93
C TRP A 259 -0.24 -23.24 -5.11
N LEU A 260 -0.07 -23.80 -6.31
CA LEU A 260 0.22 -23.00 -7.52
C LEU A 260 -0.92 -22.03 -7.86
N LEU A 261 -2.18 -22.43 -7.65
CA LEU A 261 -3.33 -21.57 -7.91
C LEU A 261 -3.38 -20.36 -6.96
N PRO A 262 -3.31 -20.52 -5.63
CA PRO A 262 -3.14 -19.38 -4.73
C PRO A 262 -1.95 -18.49 -5.10
N LEU A 263 -0.78 -19.08 -5.42
CA LEU A 263 0.40 -18.30 -5.83
C LEU A 263 0.12 -17.44 -7.05
N LEU A 264 -0.45 -18.01 -8.12
CA LEU A 264 -0.82 -17.29 -9.35
C LEU A 264 -1.74 -16.11 -9.04
N LEU A 265 -2.82 -16.35 -8.28
CA LEU A 265 -3.82 -15.32 -7.98
C LEU A 265 -3.22 -14.18 -7.14
N ILE A 266 -2.38 -14.50 -6.15
CA ILE A 266 -1.75 -13.47 -5.31
C ILE A 266 -0.69 -12.68 -6.09
N VAL A 267 0.07 -13.33 -6.99
CA VAL A 267 1.00 -12.62 -7.88
C VAL A 267 0.24 -11.67 -8.81
N ALA A 268 -0.89 -12.11 -9.38
CA ALA A 268 -1.74 -11.22 -10.17
C ALA A 268 -2.22 -10.01 -9.34
N SER A 269 -2.65 -10.25 -8.10
CA SER A 269 -3.05 -9.20 -7.15
C SER A 269 -1.92 -8.23 -6.81
N ILE A 270 -0.69 -8.70 -6.62
CA ILE A 270 0.48 -7.83 -6.43
C ILE A 270 0.63 -6.86 -7.60
N TRP A 271 0.48 -7.35 -8.84
CA TRP A 271 0.62 -6.55 -10.06
C TRP A 271 -0.52 -5.57 -10.34
N VAL A 272 -1.70 -5.77 -9.72
CA VAL A 272 -2.83 -4.82 -9.83
C VAL A 272 -3.05 -3.98 -8.56
N THR A 273 -2.14 -4.07 -7.59
CA THR A 273 -2.20 -3.28 -6.34
C THR A 273 -1.36 -2.02 -6.41
N GLN A 274 -0.20 -2.08 -7.06
CA GLN A 274 0.72 -0.95 -7.11
C GLN A 274 1.32 -0.72 -8.49
N ASN A 275 1.68 0.54 -8.79
CA ASN A 275 2.51 0.93 -9.93
C ASN A 275 3.68 -0.06 -10.11
N MET A 276 3.93 -0.45 -11.37
CA MET A 276 4.85 -1.48 -11.86
C MET A 276 6.18 -1.58 -11.11
N GLU A 277 6.73 -0.47 -10.63
CA GLU A 277 7.99 -0.45 -9.88
C GLU A 277 8.03 -1.43 -8.69
N GLN A 278 6.97 -1.49 -7.88
CA GLN A 278 6.97 -2.34 -6.68
C GLN A 278 6.68 -3.81 -6.98
N PRO A 279 5.66 -4.15 -7.81
CA PRO A 279 5.45 -5.52 -8.27
C PRO A 279 6.69 -6.15 -8.90
N ILE A 280 7.43 -5.40 -9.74
CA ILE A 280 8.68 -5.88 -10.35
C ILE A 280 9.69 -6.30 -9.27
N LYS A 281 9.91 -5.50 -8.24
CA LYS A 281 10.84 -5.83 -7.15
C LYS A 281 10.42 -7.08 -6.39
N LEU A 282 9.14 -7.16 -6.03
CA LEU A 282 8.59 -8.30 -5.30
C LEU A 282 8.66 -9.59 -6.12
N THR A 283 8.26 -9.54 -7.39
CA THR A 283 8.36 -10.70 -8.28
C THR A 283 9.82 -11.08 -8.56
N THR A 284 10.74 -10.11 -8.63
CA THR A 284 12.18 -10.41 -8.71
C THR A 284 12.66 -11.18 -7.49
N MET A 285 12.23 -10.81 -6.29
CA MET A 285 12.52 -11.59 -5.07
C MET A 285 11.90 -13.01 -5.11
N LEU A 286 10.68 -13.18 -5.62
CA LEU A 286 10.08 -14.51 -5.83
C LEU A 286 10.88 -15.35 -6.82
N LEU A 287 11.33 -14.76 -7.93
CA LEU A 287 12.13 -15.46 -8.93
C LEU A 287 13.52 -15.81 -8.38
N LEU A 288 14.17 -14.90 -7.65
CA LEU A 288 15.43 -15.19 -6.96
C LEU A 288 15.29 -16.35 -5.99
N TYR A 289 14.19 -16.41 -5.24
CA TYR A 289 13.88 -17.54 -4.36
C TYR A 289 13.89 -18.86 -5.15
N VAL A 290 13.15 -18.91 -6.27
CA VAL A 290 13.03 -20.14 -7.08
C VAL A 290 14.34 -20.51 -7.78
N VAL A 291 15.07 -19.52 -8.30
CA VAL A 291 16.36 -19.71 -8.97
C VAL A 291 17.40 -20.26 -8.00
N VAL A 292 17.54 -19.66 -6.81
CA VAL A 292 18.49 -20.11 -5.79
C VAL A 292 18.18 -21.55 -5.36
N LEU A 293 16.91 -21.88 -5.10
CA LEU A 293 16.54 -23.26 -4.80
C LEU A 293 16.81 -24.18 -5.99
N SER A 294 16.57 -23.73 -7.23
CA SER A 294 16.82 -24.55 -8.42
C SER A 294 18.29 -24.96 -8.53
N PHE A 295 19.21 -24.02 -8.25
CA PHE A 295 20.65 -24.28 -8.19
C PHE A 295 21.03 -25.23 -7.05
N ILE A 296 20.50 -25.01 -5.85
CA ILE A 296 20.82 -25.83 -4.67
C ILE A 296 20.36 -27.28 -4.84
N PHE A 297 19.16 -27.47 -5.39
CA PHE A 297 18.55 -28.79 -5.56
C PHE A 297 18.87 -29.44 -6.92
N GLY A 298 19.63 -28.78 -7.80
CA GLY A 298 19.97 -29.29 -9.13
C GLY A 298 18.76 -29.57 -10.03
N LYS A 299 17.62 -28.89 -9.81
CA LYS A 299 16.40 -29.07 -10.60
C LYS A 299 15.69 -27.74 -10.80
N VAL A 300 15.19 -27.49 -11.99
CA VAL A 300 14.44 -26.27 -12.28
C VAL A 300 12.98 -26.43 -11.83
N TYR A 301 12.53 -25.50 -11.00
CA TYR A 301 11.15 -25.45 -10.49
C TYR A 301 10.20 -24.77 -11.50
N TRP A 302 10.07 -25.36 -12.69
CA TRP A 302 9.31 -24.79 -13.82
C TRP A 302 7.87 -24.44 -13.47
N LYS A 303 7.18 -25.28 -12.69
CA LYS A 303 5.77 -25.05 -12.35
C LYS A 303 5.58 -23.78 -11.52
N GLN A 304 6.50 -23.49 -10.61
CA GLN A 304 6.50 -22.28 -9.79
C GLN A 304 6.81 -21.05 -10.62
N ILE A 305 7.79 -21.13 -11.53
CA ILE A 305 8.09 -20.06 -12.49
C ILE A 305 6.85 -19.79 -13.36
N THR A 306 6.23 -20.83 -13.92
CA THR A 306 5.01 -20.70 -14.71
C THR A 306 3.88 -20.06 -13.90
N ALA A 307 3.64 -20.45 -12.64
CA ALA A 307 2.60 -19.84 -11.81
C ALA A 307 2.86 -18.34 -11.55
N ILE A 308 4.12 -17.95 -11.30
CA ILE A 308 4.50 -16.54 -11.17
C ILE A 308 4.23 -15.78 -12.48
N LEU A 309 4.70 -16.30 -13.62
CA LEU A 309 4.50 -15.68 -14.93
C LEU A 309 3.02 -15.61 -15.33
N SER A 310 2.24 -16.65 -15.03
CA SER A 310 0.79 -16.66 -15.26
C SER A 310 0.07 -15.66 -14.37
N GLY A 311 0.56 -15.39 -13.15
CA GLY A 311 0.04 -14.32 -12.31
C GLY A 311 0.24 -12.94 -12.96
N ILE A 312 1.46 -12.67 -13.46
CA ILE A 312 1.73 -11.46 -14.24
C ILE A 312 0.81 -11.39 -15.47
N ALA A 313 0.72 -12.48 -16.24
CA ALA A 313 -0.14 -12.53 -17.42
C ALA A 313 -1.62 -12.26 -17.07
N THR A 314 -2.11 -12.78 -15.95
CA THR A 314 -3.49 -12.55 -15.48
C THR A 314 -3.73 -11.08 -15.10
N SER A 315 -2.71 -10.37 -14.61
CA SER A 315 -2.81 -8.93 -14.32
C SER A 315 -3.04 -8.06 -15.58
N PHE A 316 -2.81 -8.59 -16.79
CA PHE A 316 -3.15 -7.89 -18.04
C PHE A 316 -4.66 -7.72 -18.25
N LEU A 317 -5.52 -8.33 -17.44
CA LEU A 317 -6.94 -7.94 -17.39
C LEU A 317 -7.13 -6.47 -17.00
N TRP A 318 -6.21 -5.93 -16.18
CA TRP A 318 -6.14 -4.49 -15.91
C TRP A 318 -5.21 -3.79 -16.91
N TRP A 319 -3.94 -4.21 -16.94
CA TRP A 319 -2.91 -3.50 -17.71
C TRP A 319 -3.19 -3.48 -19.22
N GLY A 320 -3.78 -4.54 -19.78
CA GLY A 320 -4.17 -4.58 -21.18
C GLY A 320 -5.27 -3.58 -21.51
N VAL A 321 -6.24 -3.40 -20.60
CA VAL A 321 -7.29 -2.37 -20.76
C VAL A 321 -6.68 -0.98 -20.69
N MET A 322 -5.77 -0.72 -19.76
CA MET A 322 -5.10 0.59 -19.65
C MET A 322 -4.24 0.92 -20.87
N ILE A 323 -3.47 -0.05 -21.36
CA ILE A 323 -2.65 0.10 -22.58
C ILE A 323 -3.55 0.36 -23.80
N HIS A 324 -4.71 -0.31 -23.87
CA HIS A 324 -5.67 -0.08 -24.95
C HIS A 324 -6.31 1.31 -24.85
N LYS A 325 -6.73 1.72 -23.63
CA LYS A 325 -7.41 3.00 -23.36
C LYS A 325 -6.54 4.21 -23.69
N TYR A 326 -5.28 4.24 -23.22
CA TYR A 326 -4.40 5.41 -23.38
C TYR A 326 -3.43 5.30 -24.56
N THR A 327 -3.46 4.21 -25.32
CA THR A 327 -2.37 3.81 -26.21
C THR A 327 -1.07 3.46 -25.47
N PHE A 328 -0.21 2.70 -26.14
CA PHE A 328 1.04 2.24 -25.54
C PHE A 328 2.06 3.38 -25.30
N SER A 329 2.07 4.41 -26.15
CA SER A 329 3.02 5.54 -26.04
C SER A 329 2.74 6.40 -24.81
N VAL A 330 1.50 6.82 -24.59
CA VAL A 330 1.10 7.62 -23.42
C VAL A 330 1.28 6.81 -22.14
N PHE A 331 0.93 5.52 -22.15
CA PHE A 331 1.21 4.61 -21.04
C PHE A 331 2.70 4.54 -20.71
N GLN A 332 3.57 4.41 -21.72
CA GLN A 332 5.01 4.39 -21.54
C GLN A 332 5.53 5.73 -21.02
N GLU A 333 4.99 6.87 -21.45
CA GLU A 333 5.39 8.19 -20.95
C GLU A 333 5.06 8.34 -19.46
N TYR A 334 3.83 7.99 -19.07
CA TYR A 334 3.37 8.06 -17.69
C TYR A 334 4.23 7.22 -16.74
N TYR A 335 4.47 5.96 -17.09
CA TYR A 335 5.25 5.05 -16.25
C TYR A 335 6.76 5.22 -16.43
N GLY A 336 7.22 5.63 -17.60
CA GLY A 336 8.63 5.85 -17.94
C GLY A 336 9.27 6.98 -17.14
N GLY A 337 8.47 7.95 -16.69
CA GLY A 337 8.95 9.12 -15.94
C GLY A 337 9.91 10.01 -16.72
N THR A 338 10.00 9.85 -18.04
CA THR A 338 10.45 10.91 -18.94
C THR A 338 9.40 12.00 -18.88
N LYS A 339 9.49 12.88 -17.89
CA LYS A 339 8.97 14.23 -18.07
C LYS A 339 9.77 14.81 -19.22
N VAL A 340 9.22 14.70 -20.42
CA VAL A 340 9.60 15.57 -21.51
C VAL A 340 9.45 16.98 -20.94
N GLN A 341 10.54 17.73 -20.85
CA GLN A 341 10.45 19.11 -20.41
C GLN A 341 9.44 19.80 -21.32
N ALA A 342 8.41 20.43 -20.74
CA ALA A 342 7.40 21.18 -21.48
C ALA A 342 8.12 22.23 -22.35
N GLY A 343 8.27 21.94 -23.66
CA GLY A 343 9.06 22.72 -24.60
C GLY A 343 9.88 21.89 -25.59
N GLU A 344 10.30 20.68 -25.22
CA GLU A 344 10.80 19.71 -26.19
C GLU A 344 9.61 18.91 -26.69
N THR A 345 8.93 19.37 -27.74
CA THR A 345 8.06 18.47 -28.51
C THR A 345 8.91 17.29 -28.92
N LEU A 346 8.74 16.16 -28.22
CA LEU A 346 9.14 14.86 -28.70
C LEU A 346 8.24 14.64 -29.90
N VAL A 347 8.70 15.14 -31.06
CA VAL A 347 8.14 14.83 -32.35
C VAL A 347 8.41 13.33 -32.52
N LEU A 348 7.53 12.52 -31.92
CA LEU A 348 7.23 11.19 -32.41
C LEU A 348 6.65 11.43 -33.80
N ALA A 349 7.55 11.65 -34.75
CA ALA A 349 7.24 11.83 -36.15
C ALA A 349 6.50 10.57 -36.59
N GLY A 350 5.16 10.63 -36.55
CA GLY A 350 4.25 10.46 -37.68
C GLY A 350 4.57 9.37 -38.70
N SER A 351 5.29 8.33 -38.32
CA SER A 351 5.43 7.12 -39.12
C SER A 351 4.68 6.03 -38.40
N GLU A 352 3.88 5.30 -39.17
CA GLU A 352 3.12 4.10 -38.83
C GLU A 352 4.07 2.95 -38.37
N GLY A 353 4.90 3.23 -37.38
CA GLY A 353 6.00 2.40 -36.92
C GLY A 353 5.45 1.20 -36.18
N GLN A 354 5.54 0.03 -36.83
CA GLN A 354 5.24 -1.27 -36.28
C GLN A 354 5.76 -1.41 -34.83
N PHE A 355 4.89 -1.87 -33.94
CA PHE A 355 5.25 -2.20 -32.56
C PHE A 355 6.45 -3.17 -32.55
N SER A 356 7.60 -2.70 -32.05
CA SER A 356 8.80 -3.51 -31.90
C SER A 356 8.89 -4.01 -30.46
N ILE A 357 8.70 -5.33 -30.28
CA ILE A 357 8.90 -6.02 -28.99
C ILE A 357 10.29 -5.73 -28.41
N LEU A 358 11.31 -5.58 -29.27
CA LEU A 358 12.67 -5.23 -28.86
C LEU A 358 12.76 -3.84 -28.21
N ASN A 359 12.08 -2.85 -28.77
CA ASN A 359 12.03 -1.50 -28.19
C ASN A 359 11.27 -1.52 -26.86
N PHE A 360 10.18 -2.27 -26.77
CA PHE A 360 9.46 -2.48 -25.51
C PHE A 360 10.37 -3.08 -24.43
N LEU A 361 11.05 -4.20 -24.75
CA LEU A 361 11.96 -4.85 -23.81
C LEU A 361 13.11 -3.92 -23.39
N LYS A 362 13.64 -3.12 -24.33
CA LYS A 362 14.66 -2.12 -24.02
C LYS A 362 14.13 -1.05 -23.07
N SER A 363 12.93 -0.53 -23.31
CA SER A 363 12.27 0.44 -22.41
C SER A 363 12.01 -0.14 -21.02
N VAL A 364 11.56 -1.39 -20.92
CA VAL A 364 11.37 -2.09 -19.64
C VAL A 364 12.70 -2.28 -18.92
N VAL A 365 13.76 -2.68 -19.63
CA VAL A 365 15.10 -2.80 -19.03
C VAL A 365 15.60 -1.44 -18.54
N LEU A 366 15.47 -0.38 -19.34
CA LEU A 366 15.85 0.98 -18.94
C LEU A 366 15.04 1.48 -17.74
N LEU A 367 13.74 1.18 -17.69
CA LEU A 367 12.86 1.50 -16.57
C LEU A 367 13.35 0.86 -15.27
N ILE A 368 13.82 -0.39 -15.34
CA ILE A 368 14.29 -1.15 -14.19
C ILE A 368 15.71 -0.71 -13.78
N THR A 369 16.57 -0.39 -14.76
CA THR A 369 17.99 -0.07 -14.52
C THR A 369 18.27 1.40 -14.25
N ASN A 370 17.30 2.28 -14.47
CA ASN A 370 17.42 3.69 -14.11
C ASN A 370 17.16 3.86 -12.59
N PRO A 371 18.16 4.30 -11.80
CA PRO A 371 18.01 4.49 -10.35
C PRO A 371 17.12 5.68 -9.95
N GLY A 372 16.62 6.45 -10.93
CA GLY A 372 15.81 7.64 -10.72
C GLY A 372 14.53 7.43 -9.88
N GLY A 373 13.90 8.56 -9.56
CA GLY A 373 12.74 8.65 -8.68
C GLY A 373 12.82 9.93 -7.85
N SER A 374 11.68 10.53 -7.50
CA SER A 374 11.61 11.84 -6.83
C SER A 374 12.36 11.91 -5.50
N ALA A 375 12.54 10.78 -4.81
CA ALA A 375 13.26 10.68 -3.53
C ALA A 375 14.50 9.76 -3.60
N SER A 376 14.95 9.35 -4.80
CA SER A 376 16.19 8.59 -4.92
C SER A 376 17.39 9.51 -4.63
N ARG A 377 18.29 9.06 -3.75
CA ARG A 377 19.58 9.71 -3.48
C ARG A 377 20.67 8.66 -3.24
N PRO A 378 21.96 9.01 -3.35
CA PRO A 378 23.03 8.19 -2.79
C PRO A 378 22.83 8.02 -1.28
N TYR A 379 22.92 6.77 -0.81
CA TYR A 379 22.83 6.44 0.61
C TYR A 379 24.23 6.19 1.17
N THR A 380 24.46 6.67 2.39
CA THR A 380 25.73 6.50 3.12
C THR A 380 25.60 5.36 4.14
N LEU A 381 26.71 4.88 4.70
CA LEU A 381 26.66 3.93 5.82
C LEU A 381 25.85 4.46 7.01
N SER A 382 25.90 5.76 7.26
CA SER A 382 25.09 6.40 8.31
C SER A 382 23.60 6.20 8.10
N ASP A 383 23.13 6.18 6.85
CA ASP A 383 21.71 5.97 6.53
C ASP A 383 21.24 4.54 6.84
N PHE A 384 22.15 3.55 6.88
CA PHE A 384 21.82 2.18 7.29
C PHE A 384 21.83 2.04 8.81
N PHE A 385 22.89 2.55 9.47
CA PHE A 385 23.13 2.31 10.89
C PHE A 385 22.24 3.11 11.83
N PHE A 386 21.84 4.33 11.46
CA PHE A 386 21.08 5.19 12.36
C PHE A 386 19.62 5.27 11.94
N ALA A 387 18.77 4.67 12.76
CA ALA A 387 17.34 4.89 12.72
C ALA A 387 17.02 6.30 13.24
N LYS A 388 16.16 7.03 12.53
CA LYS A 388 15.71 8.37 12.93
C LYS A 388 14.23 8.34 13.25
N GLY A 389 13.85 8.99 14.36
CA GLY A 389 12.44 9.22 14.72
C GLY A 389 11.76 10.19 13.75
N GLU A 390 12.46 11.24 13.31
CA GLU A 390 12.06 12.08 12.18
C GLU A 390 12.66 11.52 10.88
N ASN A 391 11.80 11.10 9.96
CA ASN A 391 12.23 10.39 8.75
C ASN A 391 11.41 10.82 7.52
N MET A 392 11.57 10.11 6.41
CA MET A 392 10.77 10.35 5.21
C MET A 392 9.36 9.77 5.38
N ILE A 393 8.34 10.52 4.92
CA ILE A 393 6.95 10.07 4.93
C ILE A 393 6.83 8.77 4.11
N ASN A 394 7.14 8.83 2.83
CA ASN A 394 6.86 7.74 1.91
C ASN A 394 7.59 6.41 2.25
N ASN A 395 8.86 6.44 2.65
CA ASN A 395 9.61 5.26 3.10
C ASN A 395 10.67 5.65 4.12
N PRO A 396 10.51 5.28 5.40
CA PRO A 396 11.52 5.55 6.41
C PRO A 396 12.82 4.82 6.06
N ILE A 397 13.96 5.41 6.40
CA ILE A 397 15.28 4.81 6.22
C ILE A 397 15.93 4.48 7.55
N GLY A 398 16.98 3.65 7.52
CA GLY A 398 17.73 3.26 8.70
C GLY A 398 17.10 2.10 9.46
N VAL A 399 17.97 1.20 9.92
CA VAL A 399 17.55 -0.03 10.61
C VAL A 399 17.93 -0.04 12.09
N GLY A 400 18.83 0.85 12.52
CA GLY A 400 19.31 0.98 13.89
C GLY A 400 20.61 0.19 14.14
N SER A 401 21.45 0.71 15.04
CA SER A 401 22.85 0.30 15.13
C SER A 401 23.02 -1.14 15.63
N ILE A 402 22.19 -1.58 16.58
CA ILE A 402 22.21 -2.97 17.06
C ILE A 402 21.70 -3.93 15.99
N VAL A 403 20.66 -3.55 15.24
CA VAL A 403 20.16 -4.34 14.10
C VAL A 403 21.25 -4.49 13.04
N SER A 404 21.96 -3.39 12.69
CA SER A 404 23.08 -3.44 11.75
C SER A 404 24.23 -4.33 12.24
N LEU A 405 24.60 -4.24 13.53
CA LEU A 405 25.65 -5.07 14.11
C LEU A 405 25.26 -6.55 14.13
N LEU A 406 24.03 -6.87 14.55
CA LEU A 406 23.53 -8.24 14.55
C LEU A 406 23.42 -8.80 13.12
N ALA A 407 23.07 -7.97 12.13
CA ALA A 407 23.07 -8.39 10.73
C ALA A 407 24.49 -8.72 10.27
N LEU A 408 25.48 -7.88 10.58
CA LEU A 408 26.89 -8.14 10.25
C LEU A 408 27.39 -9.43 10.90
N VAL A 409 27.12 -9.61 12.20
CA VAL A 409 27.45 -10.86 12.93
C VAL A 409 26.74 -12.05 12.29
N GLY A 410 25.46 -11.93 11.93
CA GLY A 410 24.70 -12.96 11.23
C GLY A 410 25.33 -13.35 9.90
N ILE A 411 25.69 -12.38 9.07
CA ILE A 411 26.38 -12.63 7.79
C ILE A 411 27.70 -13.37 8.03
N ILE A 412 28.53 -12.89 8.96
CA ILE A 412 29.82 -13.51 9.28
C ILE A 412 29.63 -14.94 9.77
N LEU A 413 28.71 -15.20 10.70
CA LEU A 413 28.47 -16.54 11.24
C LEU A 413 27.89 -17.50 10.20
N ILE A 414 26.97 -17.03 9.35
CA ILE A 414 26.40 -17.83 8.27
C ILE A 414 27.48 -18.20 7.25
N LEU A 415 28.33 -17.25 6.84
CA LEU A 415 29.42 -17.51 5.90
C LEU A 415 30.54 -18.36 6.53
N TRP A 416 30.86 -18.15 7.80
CA TRP A 416 31.90 -18.89 8.52
C TRP A 416 31.51 -20.34 8.80
N ARG A 417 30.23 -20.65 9.07
CA ARG A 417 29.74 -22.02 9.35
C ARG A 417 29.76 -22.97 8.13
N TYR A 418 30.61 -22.65 7.15
CA TYR A 418 31.08 -23.42 6.00
C TYR A 418 30.13 -23.52 4.80
N ARG A 419 30.74 -23.39 3.62
CA ARG A 419 30.17 -23.49 2.25
C ARG A 419 29.27 -24.71 2.03
N SER A 420 29.55 -25.85 2.69
CA SER A 420 28.77 -27.08 2.51
C SER A 420 27.39 -27.05 3.18
N ARG A 421 27.21 -26.27 4.26
CA ARG A 421 25.90 -26.14 4.93
C ARG A 421 24.99 -25.14 4.23
N LEU A 422 25.53 -24.09 3.63
CA LEU A 422 24.74 -23.08 2.90
C LEU A 422 23.96 -23.68 1.71
N VAL A 423 24.53 -24.71 1.09
CA VAL A 423 23.93 -25.44 -0.03
C VAL A 423 23.19 -26.70 0.46
N ALA A 424 23.14 -26.95 1.78
CA ALA A 424 22.34 -28.07 2.29
C ALA A 424 20.84 -27.75 2.13
N PRO A 425 20.01 -28.72 1.70
CA PRO A 425 18.57 -28.57 1.59
C PRO A 425 17.90 -27.92 2.81
N SER A 426 18.30 -28.33 4.01
CA SER A 426 17.75 -27.85 5.30
C SER A 426 18.10 -26.40 5.64
N SER A 427 19.12 -25.83 5.00
CA SER A 427 19.59 -24.46 5.22
C SER A 427 19.49 -23.59 3.96
N SER A 428 18.86 -24.10 2.90
CA SER A 428 18.75 -23.42 1.60
C SER A 428 18.10 -22.03 1.70
N TRP A 429 17.22 -21.83 2.69
CA TRP A 429 16.62 -20.54 3.01
C TRP A 429 17.64 -19.45 3.39
N GLN A 430 18.77 -19.81 4.00
CA GLN A 430 19.83 -18.87 4.36
C GLN A 430 20.46 -18.27 3.09
N CYS A 431 20.68 -19.12 2.08
CA CYS A 431 21.17 -18.69 0.78
C CYS A 431 20.18 -17.73 0.12
N VAL A 432 18.89 -18.07 0.11
CA VAL A 432 17.83 -17.18 -0.41
C VAL A 432 17.83 -15.83 0.31
N ALA A 433 17.90 -15.81 1.65
CA ALA A 433 17.94 -14.58 2.44
C ALA A 433 19.17 -13.71 2.13
N ILE A 434 20.34 -14.33 1.91
CA ILE A 434 21.57 -13.63 1.49
C ILE A 434 21.39 -13.02 0.09
N PHE A 435 20.84 -13.76 -0.88
CA PHE A 435 20.61 -13.24 -2.23
C PHE A 435 19.58 -12.10 -2.23
N TRP A 436 18.55 -12.17 -1.39
CA TRP A 436 17.63 -11.05 -1.17
C TRP A 436 18.33 -9.85 -0.52
N LEU A 437 19.22 -10.07 0.45
CA LEU A 437 20.02 -9.01 1.04
C LEU A 437 20.89 -8.31 -0.01
N ILE A 438 21.57 -9.07 -0.86
CA ILE A 438 22.39 -8.52 -1.96
C ILE A 438 21.53 -7.73 -2.94
N TYR A 439 20.40 -8.29 -3.38
CA TYR A 439 19.48 -7.61 -4.30
C TYR A 439 18.96 -6.30 -3.73
N THR A 440 18.50 -6.31 -2.48
CA THR A 440 17.91 -5.12 -1.84
C THR A 440 18.96 -4.09 -1.47
N PHE A 441 20.15 -4.50 -1.02
CA PHE A 441 21.28 -3.60 -0.79
C PHE A 441 21.76 -2.93 -2.08
N TRP A 442 21.84 -3.69 -3.18
CA TRP A 442 22.15 -3.13 -4.50
C TRP A 442 21.05 -2.17 -4.94
N GLY A 443 19.77 -2.53 -4.80
CA GLY A 443 18.64 -1.68 -5.18
C GLY A 443 18.60 -0.34 -4.43
N ILE A 444 18.91 -0.32 -3.12
CA ILE A 444 19.01 0.92 -2.34
C ILE A 444 20.16 1.79 -2.85
N ASN A 445 21.30 1.17 -3.17
CA ASN A 445 22.49 1.86 -3.65
C ASN A 445 22.51 2.03 -5.19
N GLY A 446 21.35 1.91 -5.85
CA GLY A 446 21.26 1.95 -7.32
C GLY A 446 21.84 3.20 -7.94
N MET A 447 21.82 4.35 -7.24
CA MET A 447 22.43 5.60 -7.72
C MET A 447 23.95 5.64 -7.66
N THR A 448 24.56 4.78 -6.84
CA THR A 448 26.03 4.69 -6.70
C THR A 448 26.63 3.56 -7.51
N PHE A 449 25.81 2.62 -7.97
CA PHE A 449 26.25 1.52 -8.82
C PHE A 449 26.10 1.87 -10.32
N PRO A 450 26.96 1.33 -11.21
CA PRO A 450 26.86 1.58 -12.65
C PRO A 450 25.55 1.11 -13.30
N ILE A 451 24.90 0.12 -12.67
CA ILE A 451 23.63 -0.46 -13.11
C ILE A 451 22.74 -0.52 -11.87
N SER A 452 21.55 0.08 -11.91
CA SER A 452 20.55 -0.16 -10.87
C SER A 452 19.84 -1.49 -11.10
N VAL A 453 19.45 -2.16 -10.02
CA VAL A 453 18.57 -3.35 -10.06
C VAL A 453 17.14 -3.04 -9.63
N ALA A 454 16.88 -1.78 -9.27
CA ALA A 454 15.60 -1.30 -8.81
C ALA A 454 15.47 0.21 -9.03
N ARG A 455 14.36 0.64 -9.64
CA ARG A 455 13.96 2.05 -9.67
C ARG A 455 13.41 2.49 -8.31
N ALA A 456 13.46 3.79 -8.00
CA ALA A 456 12.94 4.36 -6.75
C ALA A 456 13.57 3.67 -5.52
N ALA A 457 14.87 3.88 -5.34
CA ALA A 457 15.70 3.24 -4.33
C ALA A 457 15.12 3.33 -2.90
N PHE A 458 14.47 4.46 -2.58
CA PHE A 458 13.80 4.66 -1.29
C PHE A 458 12.72 3.61 -0.99
N ARG A 459 12.05 3.05 -2.03
CA ARG A 459 11.03 1.99 -1.90
C ARG A 459 11.59 0.58 -1.70
N VAL A 460 12.93 0.43 -1.70
CA VAL A 460 13.61 -0.87 -1.51
C VAL A 460 13.94 -1.12 -0.03
N TRP A 461 13.95 -0.07 0.81
CA TRP A 461 14.17 -0.16 2.25
C TRP A 461 13.23 -1.15 2.99
N PRO A 462 11.93 -1.19 2.69
CA PRO A 462 11.04 -2.21 3.23
C PRO A 462 11.48 -3.65 2.94
N LEU A 463 12.01 -3.87 1.73
CA LEU A 463 12.43 -5.19 1.26
C LEU A 463 13.77 -5.60 1.89
N LEU A 464 14.66 -4.64 2.13
CA LEU A 464 15.87 -4.84 2.91
C LEU A 464 15.52 -5.30 4.34
N ALA A 465 14.54 -4.68 4.99
CA ALA A 465 14.13 -5.04 6.34
C ALA A 465 13.70 -6.53 6.45
N ILE A 466 13.01 -7.05 5.42
CA ILE A 466 12.61 -8.47 5.34
C ILE A 466 13.83 -9.40 5.34
N SER A 467 14.84 -9.11 4.50
CA SER A 467 16.05 -9.95 4.43
C SER A 467 16.89 -9.86 5.70
N LEU A 468 17.04 -8.66 6.27
CA LEU A 468 17.74 -8.44 7.54
C LEU A 468 17.09 -9.20 8.70
N ALA A 469 15.76 -9.22 8.78
CA ALA A 469 15.04 -9.94 9.83
C ALA A 469 15.41 -11.43 9.88
N PHE A 470 15.55 -12.08 8.72
CA PHE A 470 15.98 -13.49 8.64
C PHE A 470 17.44 -13.68 9.03
N ILE A 471 18.34 -12.84 8.51
CA ILE A 471 19.78 -12.94 8.79
C ILE A 471 20.09 -12.71 10.27
N ILE A 472 19.43 -11.73 10.89
CA ILE A 472 19.57 -11.44 12.31
C ILE A 472 19.03 -12.59 13.16
N ALA A 473 17.87 -13.14 12.80
CA ALA A 473 17.30 -14.27 13.52
C ALA A 473 18.22 -15.50 13.48
N GLU A 474 18.83 -15.79 12.34
CA GLU A 474 19.84 -16.85 12.26
C GLU A 474 21.08 -16.52 13.09
N GLY A 475 21.64 -15.32 12.92
CA GLY A 475 22.85 -14.89 13.61
C GLY A 475 22.73 -15.00 15.12
N VAL A 476 21.60 -14.54 15.68
CA VAL A 476 21.32 -14.66 17.12
C VAL A 476 21.20 -16.13 17.54
N HIS A 477 20.49 -16.98 16.79
CA HIS A 477 20.39 -18.39 17.14
C HIS A 477 21.74 -19.11 17.05
N LEU A 478 22.57 -18.82 16.04
CA LEU A 478 23.92 -19.36 15.91
C LEU A 478 24.80 -18.94 17.10
N LEU A 479 24.68 -17.68 17.53
CA LEU A 479 25.41 -17.17 18.69
C LEU A 479 24.94 -17.84 19.99
N LEU A 480 23.62 -18.04 20.17
CA LEU A 480 23.08 -18.76 21.31
C LEU A 480 23.55 -20.22 21.32
N ASP A 481 23.56 -20.90 20.18
CA ASP A 481 24.06 -22.28 20.04
C ASP A 481 25.53 -22.39 20.40
N TYR A 482 26.36 -21.40 20.01
CA TYR A 482 27.78 -21.36 20.38
C TYR A 482 27.98 -21.37 21.90
N PHE A 483 27.10 -20.69 22.64
CA PHE A 483 27.11 -20.65 24.11
C PHE A 483 26.15 -21.65 24.76
N ALA A 484 25.79 -22.75 24.10
CA ALA A 484 24.84 -23.75 24.62
C ALA A 484 25.19 -24.34 26.00
N LYS A 485 26.47 -24.36 26.36
CA LYS A 485 26.93 -24.82 27.68
C LYS A 485 26.63 -23.84 28.81
N ASN A 486 26.43 -22.55 28.51
CA ASN A 486 26.22 -21.50 29.50
C ASN A 486 24.85 -20.82 29.29
N LYS A 487 23.81 -21.39 29.94
CA LYS A 487 22.43 -20.87 29.85
C LYS A 487 22.28 -19.43 30.35
N PHE A 488 23.11 -19.00 31.30
CA PHE A 488 23.10 -17.61 31.77
C PHE A 488 23.51 -16.68 30.64
N LEU A 489 24.66 -16.97 30.00
CA LEU A 489 25.16 -16.18 28.89
C LEU A 489 24.19 -16.16 27.69
N GLN A 490 23.54 -17.29 27.37
CA GLN A 490 22.49 -17.34 26.35
C GLN A 490 21.33 -16.37 26.64
N LYS A 491 20.78 -16.42 27.86
CA LYS A 491 19.69 -15.52 28.26
C LYS A 491 20.14 -14.07 28.22
N THR A 492 21.35 -13.77 28.70
CA THR A 492 21.94 -12.44 28.68
C THR A 492 22.08 -11.91 27.25
N ILE A 493 22.61 -12.70 26.31
CA ILE A 493 22.71 -12.33 24.89
C ILE A 493 21.34 -12.04 24.30
N LEU A 494 20.35 -12.90 24.55
CA LEU A 494 19.00 -12.70 24.03
C LEU A 494 18.34 -11.43 24.59
N VAL A 495 18.48 -11.19 25.89
CA VAL A 495 17.95 -9.98 26.55
C VAL A 495 18.62 -8.72 26.01
N PHE A 496 19.95 -8.71 25.89
CA PHE A 496 20.67 -7.57 25.31
C PHE A 496 20.31 -7.33 23.84
N ALA A 497 20.11 -8.39 23.04
CA ALA A 497 19.66 -8.26 21.66
C ALA A 497 18.27 -7.63 21.60
N ILE A 498 17.31 -8.10 22.40
CA ILE A 498 15.95 -7.56 22.45
C ILE A 498 15.96 -6.09 22.90
N ILE A 499 16.61 -5.79 24.02
CA ILE A 499 16.71 -4.42 24.55
C ILE A 499 17.40 -3.51 23.54
N GLY A 500 18.52 -3.95 22.96
CA GLY A 500 19.26 -3.19 21.97
C GLY A 500 18.42 -2.88 20.72
N ILE A 501 17.70 -3.87 20.17
CA ILE A 501 16.78 -3.66 19.04
C ILE A 501 15.67 -2.65 19.40
N VAL A 502 15.07 -2.77 20.58
CA VAL A 502 14.04 -1.81 21.03
C VAL A 502 14.63 -0.40 21.15
N LEU A 503 15.76 -0.24 21.83
CA LEU A 503 16.35 1.07 22.08
C LEU A 503 16.86 1.75 20.81
N THR A 504 17.45 1.01 19.86
CA THR A 504 18.05 1.61 18.66
C THR A 504 17.16 1.62 17.43
N SER A 505 16.06 0.87 17.43
CA SER A 505 15.18 0.72 16.25
C SER A 505 13.71 0.86 16.64
N GLY A 506 13.26 0.15 17.68
CA GLY A 506 11.86 0.16 18.13
C GLY A 506 11.36 1.53 18.63
N ILE A 507 12.20 2.29 19.35
CA ILE A 507 11.84 3.65 19.79
C ILE A 507 11.69 4.58 18.59
N ALA A 508 12.69 4.60 17.68
CA ALA A 508 12.61 5.41 16.46
C ALA A 508 11.39 5.02 15.60
N LYS A 509 11.04 3.73 15.54
CA LYS A 509 9.83 3.23 14.89
C LYS A 509 8.56 3.81 15.52
N TYR A 510 8.49 3.81 16.86
CA TYR A 510 7.37 4.34 17.61
C TYR A 510 7.22 5.85 17.43
N GLU A 511 8.31 6.61 17.61
CA GLU A 511 8.35 8.06 17.44
C GLU A 511 7.86 8.47 16.05
N LEU A 512 8.43 7.86 15.01
CA LEU A 512 8.03 8.10 13.62
C LEU A 512 6.54 7.88 13.39
N ASN A 513 6.02 6.77 13.91
CA ASN A 513 4.64 6.36 13.66
C ASN A 513 3.63 6.94 14.62
N THR A 514 4.04 7.77 15.58
CA THR A 514 3.15 8.49 16.49
C THR A 514 3.34 10.01 16.41
N ALA A 515 4.34 10.47 15.66
CA ALA A 515 4.54 11.87 15.34
C ALA A 515 3.38 12.45 14.52
N VAL A 516 3.13 13.74 14.73
CA VAL A 516 2.22 14.53 13.90
C VAL A 516 2.94 14.90 12.62
N TRP A 517 2.44 14.44 11.48
CA TRP A 517 3.04 14.71 10.19
C TRP A 517 2.43 15.94 9.52
N PRO A 518 3.21 16.69 8.72
CA PRO A 518 2.66 17.73 7.88
C PRO A 518 1.66 17.13 6.89
N THR A 519 0.66 17.93 6.56
CA THR A 519 -0.32 17.65 5.51
C THR A 519 0.29 17.85 4.13
N SER A 520 -0.49 17.57 3.07
CA SER A 520 -0.22 17.99 1.69
C SER A 520 0.31 19.43 1.61
N GLY A 521 1.10 19.71 0.58
CA GLY A 521 1.52 21.07 0.24
C GLY A 521 0.36 22.01 -0.10
N SER A 522 -0.90 21.54 -0.01
CA SER A 522 -2.12 22.34 -0.09
C SER A 522 -2.28 23.33 1.06
N PHE A 523 -1.84 22.98 2.28
CA PHE A 523 -1.94 23.89 3.42
C PHE A 523 -0.59 24.52 3.74
N ILE A 524 -0.60 25.80 4.13
CA ILE A 524 0.61 26.54 4.49
C ILE A 524 1.13 26.12 5.86
N SER A 525 0.25 25.64 6.75
CA SER A 525 0.62 25.11 8.05
C SER A 525 -0.33 24.00 8.50
N PRO A 526 0.13 23.07 9.37
CA PRO A 526 -0.74 22.07 9.99
C PRO A 526 -1.91 22.67 10.76
N ALA A 527 -1.75 23.85 11.36
CA ALA A 527 -2.81 24.53 12.11
C ALA A 527 -4.03 24.84 11.24
N ILE A 528 -3.82 25.22 9.98
CA ILE A 528 -4.91 25.46 9.03
C ILE A 528 -5.65 24.14 8.75
N ALA A 529 -4.93 23.05 8.47
CA ALA A 529 -5.54 21.75 8.23
C ALA A 529 -6.32 21.22 9.44
N VAL A 530 -5.83 21.46 10.66
CA VAL A 530 -6.57 21.17 11.90
C VAL A 530 -7.85 22.01 12.00
N SER A 531 -7.81 23.30 11.65
CA SER A 531 -9.02 24.14 11.62
C SER A 531 -10.05 23.65 10.61
N TYR A 532 -9.61 23.18 9.43
CA TYR A 532 -10.51 22.53 8.46
C TYR A 532 -11.14 21.27 9.04
N GLY A 533 -10.32 20.38 9.61
CA GLY A 533 -10.80 19.15 10.24
C GLY A 533 -11.77 19.40 11.40
N THR A 534 -11.52 20.45 12.19
CA THR A 534 -12.39 20.88 13.28
C THR A 534 -13.76 21.28 12.75
N TRP A 535 -13.83 22.14 11.73
CA TRP A 535 -15.10 22.52 11.13
C TRP A 535 -15.79 21.32 10.44
N PHE A 536 -15.08 20.51 9.66
CA PHE A 536 -15.66 19.33 9.01
C PHE A 536 -16.25 18.32 10.01
N SER A 537 -15.70 18.24 11.23
CA SER A 537 -16.26 17.38 12.28
C SER A 537 -17.62 17.86 12.82
N THR A 538 -18.00 19.12 12.56
CA THR A 538 -19.28 19.70 13.00
C THR A 538 -20.45 19.41 12.07
N ILE A 539 -20.19 18.96 10.84
CA ILE A 539 -21.22 18.64 9.84
C ILE A 539 -21.28 17.13 9.58
N PRO A 540 -22.44 16.57 9.16
CA PRO A 540 -22.55 15.14 8.85
C PRO A 540 -21.52 14.67 7.81
N ASP A 541 -21.10 13.41 7.89
CA ASP A 541 -20.32 12.78 6.82
C ASP A 541 -21.10 12.82 5.50
N ASP A 542 -20.39 12.86 4.37
CA ASP A 542 -20.95 12.95 3.01
C ASP A 542 -21.80 14.19 2.71
N THR A 543 -21.77 15.20 3.58
CA THR A 543 -22.29 16.54 3.25
C THR A 543 -21.61 17.08 2.00
N SER A 544 -22.39 17.55 1.02
CA SER A 544 -21.87 18.15 -0.22
C SER A 544 -21.24 19.51 0.04
N VAL A 545 -19.93 19.63 -0.16
CA VAL A 545 -19.15 20.84 0.08
C VAL A 545 -18.35 21.19 -1.16
N PHE A 546 -18.50 22.42 -1.64
CA PHE A 546 -17.77 22.93 -2.79
C PHE A 546 -16.61 23.80 -2.33
N LEU A 547 -15.38 23.43 -2.72
CA LEU A 547 -14.21 24.28 -2.53
C LEU A 547 -14.05 25.19 -3.74
N TYR A 548 -13.82 26.49 -3.52
CA TYR A 548 -13.75 27.47 -4.61
C TYR A 548 -12.56 27.19 -5.55
N ALA A 549 -11.34 26.97 -5.02
CA ALA A 549 -10.27 26.34 -5.77
C ALA A 549 -10.47 24.82 -5.93
N PRO A 550 -10.12 24.23 -7.09
CA PRO A 550 -10.35 22.82 -7.36
C PRO A 550 -9.35 21.90 -6.66
N ARG A 551 -9.50 21.78 -5.34
CA ARG A 551 -8.82 20.81 -4.47
C ARG A 551 -9.82 19.96 -3.70
N ASP A 552 -10.85 19.45 -4.38
CA ASP A 552 -11.90 18.62 -3.75
C ASP A 552 -11.37 17.38 -3.04
N LYS A 553 -10.19 16.90 -3.44
CA LYS A 553 -9.53 15.81 -2.73
C LYS A 553 -9.39 16.11 -1.23
N LEU A 554 -9.27 17.38 -0.83
CA LEU A 554 -9.30 17.80 0.57
C LEU A 554 -10.67 17.55 1.21
N VAL A 555 -11.75 18.00 0.57
CA VAL A 555 -13.13 17.78 1.01
C VAL A 555 -13.40 16.29 1.18
N ILE A 556 -13.04 15.49 0.17
CA ILE A 556 -13.21 14.03 0.16
C ILE A 556 -12.36 13.37 1.25
N GLY A 557 -11.10 13.77 1.39
CA GLY A 557 -10.20 13.21 2.41
C GLY A 557 -10.62 13.51 3.84
N PHE A 558 -11.37 14.59 4.08
CA PHE A 558 -12.04 14.85 5.37
C PHE A 558 -13.38 14.11 5.55
N GLY A 559 -13.75 13.24 4.61
CA GLY A 559 -14.96 12.42 4.69
C GLY A 559 -16.24 13.15 4.25
N LYS A 560 -16.12 14.23 3.49
CA LYS A 560 -17.25 14.94 2.89
C LYS A 560 -17.38 14.63 1.41
N PHE A 561 -18.45 15.10 0.79
CA PHE A 561 -18.71 14.84 -0.62
C PHE A 561 -18.37 16.07 -1.47
N SER A 562 -17.63 15.84 -2.55
CA SER A 562 -17.56 16.74 -3.69
C SER A 562 -17.40 15.87 -4.94
N CYS A 563 -18.10 16.20 -6.03
CA CYS A 563 -18.04 15.38 -7.23
C CYS A 563 -16.90 15.83 -8.15
N LEU A 564 -15.66 15.52 -7.74
CA LEU A 564 -14.45 15.93 -8.48
C LEU A 564 -14.40 15.33 -9.90
N TRP A 565 -15.02 14.17 -10.11
CA TRP A 565 -15.10 13.46 -11.40
C TRP A 565 -16.38 13.75 -12.20
N CYS A 566 -17.24 14.67 -11.75
CA CYS A 566 -18.42 15.09 -12.52
C CYS A 566 -18.01 16.10 -13.60
N GLN A 567 -18.27 15.79 -14.87
CA GLN A 567 -17.91 16.68 -16.00
C GLN A 567 -18.48 18.10 -15.82
N GLU A 568 -19.73 18.25 -15.36
CA GLU A 568 -20.32 19.58 -15.14
C GLU A 568 -19.61 20.41 -14.06
N VAL A 569 -19.00 19.75 -13.07
CA VAL A 569 -18.21 20.40 -12.01
C VAL A 569 -16.85 20.81 -12.54
N ILE A 570 -16.23 19.96 -13.37
CA ILE A 570 -14.97 20.25 -14.06
C ILE A 570 -15.16 21.44 -15.00
N ASP A 571 -16.15 21.38 -15.90
CA ASP A 571 -16.46 22.43 -16.88
C ASP A 571 -16.74 23.78 -16.20
N PHE A 572 -17.54 23.76 -15.12
CA PHE A 572 -17.84 24.99 -14.37
C PHE A 572 -16.58 25.60 -13.73
N ARG A 573 -15.63 24.77 -13.31
CA ARG A 573 -14.39 25.21 -12.66
C ARG A 573 -13.38 25.81 -13.60
N GLU A 574 -13.31 25.34 -14.84
CA GLU A 574 -12.48 25.97 -15.87
C GLU A 574 -12.87 27.45 -16.06
N GLY A 575 -14.18 27.74 -16.03
CA GLY A 575 -14.76 29.07 -16.17
C GLY A 575 -15.02 29.86 -14.87
N ILE A 576 -14.65 29.35 -13.69
CA ILE A 576 -15.13 29.89 -12.40
C ILE A 576 -14.70 31.34 -12.13
N VAL A 577 -13.58 31.79 -12.68
CA VAL A 577 -13.11 33.18 -12.60
C VAL A 577 -14.13 34.14 -13.21
N ASN A 578 -14.78 33.71 -14.29
CA ASN A 578 -15.69 34.53 -15.08
C ASN A 578 -17.13 34.44 -14.56
N ALA A 579 -17.46 33.38 -13.83
CA ALA A 579 -18.79 33.18 -13.26
C ALA A 579 -19.13 34.31 -12.25
N SER A 580 -20.29 34.91 -12.41
CA SER A 580 -20.90 35.80 -11.42
C SER A 580 -21.28 35.03 -10.14
N ALA A 581 -21.44 35.74 -9.03
CA ALA A 581 -21.92 35.14 -7.79
C ALA A 581 -23.31 34.50 -7.92
N GLU A 582 -24.14 35.06 -8.81
CA GLU A 582 -25.45 34.50 -9.18
C GLU A 582 -25.33 33.15 -9.88
N GLU A 583 -24.46 33.06 -10.89
CA GLU A 583 -24.20 31.81 -11.62
C GLU A 583 -23.59 30.74 -10.71
N LEU A 584 -22.65 31.13 -9.84
CA LEU A 584 -22.09 30.24 -8.83
C LEU A 584 -23.16 29.71 -7.89
N TYR A 585 -24.01 30.57 -7.34
CA TYR A 585 -25.10 30.13 -6.47
C TYR A 585 -26.04 29.15 -7.18
N ASN A 586 -26.48 29.48 -8.39
CA ASN A 586 -27.39 28.63 -9.16
C ASN A 586 -26.76 27.28 -9.50
N PHE A 587 -25.46 27.27 -9.81
CA PHE A 587 -24.69 26.05 -9.99
C PHE A 587 -24.67 25.20 -8.72
N LEU A 588 -24.34 25.79 -7.56
CA LEU A 588 -24.24 25.10 -6.28
C LEU A 588 -25.59 24.50 -5.87
N LYS A 589 -26.69 25.26 -5.99
CA LYS A 589 -28.04 24.77 -5.71
C LYS A 589 -28.45 23.63 -6.64
N ARG A 590 -28.23 23.77 -7.95
CA ARG A 590 -28.56 22.72 -8.93
C ARG A 590 -27.83 21.40 -8.64
N ASN A 591 -26.60 21.50 -8.15
CA ASN A 591 -25.76 20.35 -7.82
C ASN A 591 -25.85 19.91 -6.35
N ASN A 592 -26.80 20.47 -5.58
CA ASN A 592 -27.03 20.15 -4.16
C ASN A 592 -25.79 20.34 -3.25
N TYR A 593 -24.93 21.31 -3.54
CA TYR A 593 -23.87 21.72 -2.63
C TYR A 593 -24.47 22.55 -1.49
N GLN A 594 -24.22 22.14 -0.24
CA GLN A 594 -24.75 22.81 0.95
C GLN A 594 -23.83 23.92 1.44
N TYR A 595 -22.52 23.75 1.26
CA TYR A 595 -21.51 24.71 1.70
C TYR A 595 -20.55 25.08 0.57
N LEU A 596 -20.14 26.34 0.57
CA LEU A 596 -19.06 26.90 -0.23
C LEU A 596 -17.91 27.30 0.70
N ILE A 597 -16.69 26.83 0.41
CA ILE A 597 -15.49 27.25 1.13
C ILE A 597 -14.69 28.22 0.27
N LEU A 598 -14.40 29.39 0.84
CA LEU A 598 -13.49 30.40 0.30
C LEU A 598 -12.18 30.36 1.09
N SER A 599 -11.06 30.10 0.42
CA SER A 599 -9.77 29.89 1.07
C SER A 599 -8.71 30.79 0.47
N GLY A 600 -8.56 32.00 1.01
CA GLY A 600 -7.67 33.04 0.45
C GLY A 600 -6.31 32.51 -0.04
N PRO A 601 -5.51 31.82 0.79
CA PRO A 601 -4.18 31.36 0.35
C PRO A 601 -4.19 30.22 -0.68
N MET A 602 -5.13 29.28 -0.58
CA MET A 602 -5.25 28.17 -1.55
C MET A 602 -5.81 28.64 -2.88
N ASP A 603 -6.82 29.51 -2.83
CA ASP A 603 -7.44 30.12 -3.99
C ASP A 603 -6.42 31.00 -4.70
N LEU A 604 -5.70 31.88 -3.99
CA LEU A 604 -4.65 32.70 -4.58
C LEU A 604 -3.61 31.86 -5.32
N ARG A 605 -3.05 30.84 -4.66
CA ARG A 605 -2.05 29.96 -5.27
C ARG A 605 -2.58 29.21 -6.49
N TYR A 606 -3.83 28.76 -6.47
CA TYR A 606 -4.42 28.10 -7.64
C TYR A 606 -4.57 29.08 -8.80
N PHE A 607 -5.16 30.26 -8.54
CA PHE A 607 -5.47 31.23 -9.59
C PHE A 607 -4.22 31.85 -10.22
N GLU A 608 -3.16 32.09 -9.43
CA GLU A 608 -1.87 32.55 -9.95
C GLU A 608 -1.23 31.54 -10.92
N ASN A 609 -1.30 30.25 -10.58
CA ASN A 609 -0.70 29.18 -11.39
C ASN A 609 -1.52 28.88 -12.65
N THR A 610 -2.85 28.91 -12.56
CA THR A 610 -3.73 28.51 -13.67
C THR A 610 -4.00 29.64 -14.65
N TYR A 611 -4.24 30.86 -14.17
CA TYR A 611 -4.72 31.95 -15.01
C TYR A 611 -3.66 33.02 -15.29
N HIS A 612 -2.48 32.93 -14.66
CA HIS A 612 -1.36 33.89 -14.80
C HIS A 612 -1.79 35.35 -14.66
N VAL A 613 -2.82 35.64 -13.85
CA VAL A 613 -3.39 36.99 -13.73
C VAL A 613 -2.50 37.84 -12.82
N PRO A 614 -1.82 38.87 -13.33
CA PRO A 614 -1.18 39.87 -12.48
C PRO A 614 -2.33 40.62 -11.81
N SER A 615 -2.55 40.42 -10.49
CA SER A 615 -3.72 40.84 -9.68
C SER A 615 -4.69 39.72 -9.26
N ALA A 616 -4.32 38.43 -9.31
CA ALA A 616 -5.17 37.33 -8.80
C ALA A 616 -5.77 37.61 -7.41
N GLN A 617 -5.01 38.27 -6.52
CA GLN A 617 -5.49 38.71 -5.21
C GLN A 617 -6.65 39.73 -5.28
N GLU A 618 -6.57 40.74 -6.15
CA GLU A 618 -7.63 41.76 -6.32
C GLU A 618 -8.88 41.13 -6.94
N VAL A 619 -8.71 40.25 -7.92
CA VAL A 619 -9.81 39.50 -8.55
C VAL A 619 -10.54 38.65 -7.52
N LEU A 620 -9.80 37.89 -6.71
CA LEU A 620 -10.37 37.06 -5.65
C LEU A 620 -11.09 37.91 -4.59
N GLN A 621 -10.49 39.03 -4.16
CA GLN A 621 -11.11 39.92 -3.18
C GLN A 621 -12.42 40.52 -3.71
N LYS A 622 -12.44 40.94 -4.99
CA LYS A 622 -13.65 41.40 -5.67
C LYS A 622 -14.71 40.30 -5.71
N LYS A 623 -14.32 39.06 -6.07
CA LYS A 623 -15.23 37.91 -6.12
C LYS A 623 -15.81 37.53 -4.76
N TYR A 624 -15.00 37.49 -3.71
CA TYR A 624 -15.49 37.22 -2.36
C TYR A 624 -16.48 38.29 -1.90
N THR A 625 -16.19 39.56 -2.22
CA THR A 625 -17.10 40.67 -1.91
C THR A 625 -18.43 40.52 -2.66
N GLU A 626 -18.37 40.19 -3.96
CA GLU A 626 -19.55 39.91 -4.80
C GLU A 626 -20.40 38.80 -4.18
N ILE A 627 -19.79 37.66 -3.82
CA ILE A 627 -20.45 36.49 -3.22
C ILE A 627 -21.18 36.87 -1.92
N VAL A 628 -20.49 37.57 -1.01
CA VAL A 628 -21.04 37.95 0.30
C VAL A 628 -22.18 38.97 0.16
N GLN A 629 -22.15 39.84 -0.86
CA GLN A 629 -23.19 40.88 -1.07
C GLN A 629 -24.52 40.35 -1.63
N THR A 630 -24.55 39.14 -2.21
CA THR A 630 -25.76 38.60 -2.86
C THR A 630 -26.92 38.28 -1.90
N ASN A 631 -26.67 38.17 -0.60
CA ASN A 631 -27.60 37.62 0.41
C ASN A 631 -28.07 36.17 0.12
N LYS A 632 -27.44 35.47 -0.81
CA LYS A 632 -27.73 34.06 -1.14
C LYS A 632 -26.90 33.05 -0.36
N PHE A 633 -25.95 33.57 0.41
CA PHE A 633 -25.01 32.83 1.21
C PHE A 633 -25.09 33.34 2.65
N SER A 634 -25.16 32.45 3.63
CA SER A 634 -25.05 32.82 5.04
C SER A 634 -23.72 32.37 5.61
N PRO A 635 -23.06 33.15 6.48
CA PRO A 635 -21.80 32.74 7.09
C PRO A 635 -22.03 31.58 8.07
N ALA A 636 -21.42 30.42 7.79
CA ALA A 636 -21.51 29.24 8.65
C ALA A 636 -20.30 29.09 9.59
N TYR A 637 -19.10 29.45 9.11
CA TYR A 637 -17.87 29.39 9.89
C TYR A 637 -16.83 30.36 9.33
N LYS A 638 -15.96 30.89 10.21
CA LYS A 638 -14.85 31.77 9.81
C LYS A 638 -13.60 31.45 10.63
N ALA A 639 -12.50 31.22 9.94
CA ALA A 639 -11.16 31.12 10.50
C ALA A 639 -10.20 32.05 9.75
N ASP A 640 -8.98 32.22 10.25
CA ASP A 640 -8.00 33.16 9.70
C ASP A 640 -7.67 32.88 8.22
N ALA A 641 -7.66 31.60 7.81
CA ALA A 641 -7.27 31.19 6.47
C ALA A 641 -8.44 30.91 5.52
N PHE A 642 -9.67 30.74 6.02
CA PHE A 642 -10.83 30.39 5.20
C PHE A 642 -12.16 30.80 5.82
N ALA A 643 -13.15 31.01 4.96
CA ALA A 643 -14.54 31.23 5.34
C ALA A 643 -15.42 30.14 4.73
N VAL A 644 -16.45 29.75 5.47
CA VAL A 644 -17.46 28.79 5.03
C VAL A 644 -18.79 29.53 4.95
N LEU A 645 -19.43 29.38 3.80
CA LEU A 645 -20.73 29.95 3.50
C LEU A 645 -21.74 28.82 3.28
N GLU A 646 -22.86 28.84 3.97
CA GLU A 646 -24.00 27.97 3.70
C GLU A 646 -24.82 28.54 2.53
N VAL A 647 -25.24 27.65 1.62
CA VAL A 647 -26.01 27.99 0.42
C VAL A 647 -27.51 27.99 0.76
N ILE A 648 -28.10 29.17 0.95
CA ILE A 648 -29.48 29.38 1.48
C ILE A 648 -30.54 28.89 0.51
#